data_AF-A0A429BBT0-F1
#
_entry.id   AF-A0A429BBT0-F1
#
_cell.length_a   1.000
_cell.length_b   1.000
_cell.length_c   1.000
_cell.angle_alpha   90.00
_cell.angle_beta   90.00
_cell.angle_gamma   90.00
#
_symmetry.space_group_name_H-M   'P 1'
#
loop_
_entity.id
_entity.type
_entity.pdbx_description
1 polymer ?
#
loop_
_entity_poly.entity_id
_entity_poly.type
_entity_poly.pdbx_seq_one_letter_code
_entity_poly.pdbx_strand_id
1 'polypeptide(L)'
;MLAPVESRSVSPVFVGRTAELETLNDALARAAAGEPQAWVLGGEAGVGKTRLVEEFASAAAREGAVVVLGGCVEIGADGLPFAPFSTALRALRRELPDELATAAAGQEEELARLLPELGESTPSGGPDRSDEEGMARLFELTARLLERVAAGRTVVVALEDLHWADASTRHLLAYLFRTLRTGRLIVLATYRSDDIHRRHPLRPLLAELDRLRTVRRIELGRFNRAEVGRQIAGILACEPDPAQVDEIFERSDGNAFFVEELAVAAHEGSCTGLTDSLRDLLLVRVERLPESAQRVARIVAEGGSTVEYRLLAAVAQLAEDDLIEALRAVVGANILIAAPGDDGYRFRHSLVREAVGDDLLPGERSRLNRRYAEALEADPTLVPAGERVMRLASYWYHAHDPAKALPAVLDASVTARRRHAHSEQLRLLERAMELWDSAPEDTRATLRPVDYTEVYPPCGCDPATTPLRYLDLMAEAAVAGRRCGERERALKITKRALHLLEDDGEPLRAAWFWVQRSRLMQAMARGDGWKELGTAQELVRGLPPSEVHAEVLATAANWSMLRAPGPDAMSAAERAVEYARMVGAEDIELNARLTLGGLMVDAGEIDAGLAQMHEVKKEVLTRGLTTVVGRSHVNLPSALEGIGRSQEAVVILREGLRLTQEWGLRDSEAWMWTNLAESLISLGQWDEAAEAAVNAQRTGQSAKPHGGASNRLAQLALARGEIAEATRHLAAARASYGTHDPMPQNNLPMSLLALGTAAAEGRLLDARAEAERALDAGFPPGTHRYAWPVLLAAAVAESDARAHALPTAQEGRAAFLQRLFEAVRKLTTGAPVWLAYEKWTRAELDRADGRTTTDTWSDVVTAFEALERPYDLAQVRHRLAESLLAVGGDDERARATELLRLTRATATHLGARPLADAAAHLAQRARLSLTAAPHLPTADPADSLGLTTRERDVLRLVSAGRTNRQIAEELFISPKTASVHVSNILGKLGVSGRGEAAAVAHRLGLFPAETLTSGTSG
;
A
#
# COMPACT_ATOMS: atom_id res chain seq x y z
N MET A 1 6.66 56.06 -10.68
CA MET A 1 5.22 56.23 -10.41
C MET A 1 4.49 56.02 -11.72
N LEU A 2 4.07 54.79 -11.99
CA LEU A 2 3.29 54.44 -13.18
C LEU A 2 1.81 54.64 -12.82
N ALA A 3 1.09 55.44 -13.61
CA ALA A 3 -0.37 55.55 -13.50
C ALA A 3 -1.00 54.15 -13.72
N PRO A 4 -2.15 53.84 -13.09
CA PRO A 4 -2.82 52.56 -13.32
C PRO A 4 -3.26 52.51 -14.78
N VAL A 5 -2.67 51.60 -15.55
CA VAL A 5 -3.16 51.26 -16.88
C VAL A 5 -4.51 50.58 -16.67
N GLU A 6 -5.60 51.31 -16.86
CA GLU A 6 -6.96 50.75 -16.79
C GLU A 6 -7.09 49.67 -17.86
N SER A 7 -7.17 48.42 -17.42
CA SER A 7 -7.37 47.24 -18.26
C SER A 7 -8.81 47.19 -18.77
N ARG A 8 -9.06 47.69 -19.98
CA ARG A 8 -10.39 47.68 -20.64
C ARG A 8 -10.78 46.34 -21.31
N SER A 9 -9.96 45.29 -21.21
CA SER A 9 -10.14 44.05 -21.98
C SER A 9 -10.62 42.85 -21.16
N VAL A 10 -11.05 43.03 -19.90
CA VAL A 10 -11.45 41.95 -18.99
C VAL A 10 -12.73 42.37 -18.30
N SER A 11 -13.73 41.48 -18.19
CA SER A 11 -14.86 41.77 -17.32
C SER A 11 -14.37 41.80 -15.87
N PRO A 12 -14.44 42.95 -15.17
CA PRO A 12 -14.12 42.99 -13.74
C PRO A 12 -15.19 42.28 -12.90
N VAL A 13 -16.35 42.03 -13.48
CA VAL A 13 -17.50 41.38 -12.83
C VAL A 13 -17.43 39.87 -13.06
N PHE A 14 -17.60 39.09 -11.99
CA PHE A 14 -17.79 37.65 -12.07
C PHE A 14 -19.21 37.36 -12.59
N VAL A 15 -19.30 36.78 -13.79
CA VAL A 15 -20.57 36.57 -14.50
C VAL A 15 -20.90 35.08 -14.58
N GLY A 16 -22.14 34.73 -14.22
CA GLY A 16 -22.59 33.34 -14.19
C GLY A 16 -21.94 32.56 -13.05
N ARG A 17 -22.08 31.22 -13.09
CA ARG A 17 -21.39 30.27 -12.19
C ARG A 17 -21.71 30.36 -10.69
N THR A 18 -22.80 31.04 -10.33
CA THR A 18 -23.18 31.21 -8.91
C THR A 18 -23.44 29.86 -8.24
N ALA A 19 -24.11 28.94 -8.93
CA ALA A 19 -24.40 27.59 -8.40
C ALA A 19 -23.13 26.76 -8.21
N GLU A 20 -22.20 26.81 -9.16
CA GLU A 20 -20.90 26.12 -9.06
C GLU A 20 -20.04 26.70 -7.92
N LEU A 21 -20.02 28.03 -7.75
CA LEU A 21 -19.31 28.68 -6.65
C LEU A 21 -19.94 28.35 -5.28
N GLU A 22 -21.27 28.38 -5.17
CA GLU A 22 -22.00 27.94 -3.97
C GLU A 22 -21.65 26.49 -3.60
N THR A 23 -21.58 25.60 -4.58
CA THR A 23 -21.21 24.19 -4.38
C THR A 23 -19.79 24.04 -3.82
N LEU A 24 -18.84 24.84 -4.27
CA LEU A 24 -17.46 24.85 -3.75
C LEU A 24 -17.38 25.46 -2.34
N ASN A 25 -18.17 26.50 -2.06
CA ASN A 25 -18.26 27.08 -0.71
C ASN A 25 -18.89 26.11 0.30
N ASP A 26 -19.92 25.35 -0.10
CA ASP A 26 -20.48 24.27 0.72
C ASP A 26 -19.45 23.18 1.01
N ALA A 27 -18.57 22.89 0.04
CA ALA A 27 -17.45 21.98 0.26
C ALA A 27 -16.44 22.56 1.26
N LEU A 28 -16.14 23.86 1.19
CA LEU A 28 -15.30 24.55 2.18
C LEU A 28 -15.84 24.43 3.60
N ALA A 29 -17.16 24.62 3.79
CA ALA A 29 -17.80 24.47 5.09
C ALA A 29 -17.68 23.03 5.65
N ARG A 30 -17.87 22.00 4.81
CA ARG A 30 -17.68 20.60 5.23
C ARG A 30 -16.22 20.27 5.55
N ALA A 31 -15.27 20.77 4.75
CA ALA A 31 -13.85 20.63 5.02
C ALA A 31 -13.46 21.28 6.36
N ALA A 32 -13.97 22.47 6.65
CA ALA A 32 -13.75 23.13 7.94
C ALA A 32 -14.28 22.32 9.13
N ALA A 33 -15.36 21.55 8.94
CA ALA A 33 -15.90 20.60 9.92
C ALA A 33 -15.07 19.32 10.07
N GLY A 34 -14.01 19.13 9.29
CA GLY A 34 -13.09 17.99 9.37
C GLY A 34 -13.37 16.87 8.36
N GLU A 35 -14.25 17.09 7.38
CA GLU A 35 -14.55 16.16 6.29
C GLU A 35 -13.78 16.55 5.01
N PRO A 36 -12.68 15.85 4.64
CA PRO A 36 -11.93 16.18 3.44
C PRO A 36 -12.78 16.18 2.17
N GLN A 37 -12.52 17.10 1.25
CA GLN A 37 -13.25 17.19 -0.02
C GLN A 37 -12.30 16.99 -1.20
N ALA A 38 -12.71 16.15 -2.16
CA ALA A 38 -11.99 15.92 -3.42
C ALA A 38 -12.87 16.35 -4.60
N TRP A 39 -12.40 17.32 -5.38
CA TRP A 39 -13.14 17.91 -6.50
C TRP A 39 -12.33 17.88 -7.79
N VAL A 40 -13.02 17.56 -8.89
CA VAL A 40 -12.50 17.68 -10.25
C VAL A 40 -13.37 18.65 -11.03
N LEU A 41 -12.76 19.67 -11.63
CA LEU A 41 -13.41 20.68 -12.44
C LEU A 41 -13.03 20.49 -13.92
N GLY A 42 -13.98 19.96 -14.70
CA GLY A 42 -13.86 19.82 -16.15
C GLY A 42 -14.52 20.99 -16.89
N GLY A 43 -14.06 21.25 -18.11
CA GLY A 43 -14.68 22.22 -19.01
C GLY A 43 -13.74 22.57 -20.15
N GLU A 44 -14.26 23.15 -21.21
CA GLU A 44 -13.47 23.48 -22.40
C GLU A 44 -12.42 24.57 -22.13
N ALA A 45 -11.39 24.65 -22.98
CA ALA A 45 -10.43 25.75 -22.93
C ALA A 45 -11.14 27.11 -23.00
N GLY A 46 -10.73 28.06 -22.15
CA GLY A 46 -11.33 29.40 -22.13
C GLY A 46 -12.72 29.53 -21.48
N VAL A 47 -13.35 28.45 -21.00
CA VAL A 47 -14.72 28.49 -20.43
C VAL A 47 -14.84 29.18 -19.05
N GLY A 48 -13.72 29.56 -18.44
CA GLY A 48 -13.69 30.26 -17.14
C GLY A 48 -13.30 29.42 -15.91
N LYS A 49 -12.68 28.24 -16.09
CA LYS A 49 -12.23 27.36 -14.98
C LYS A 49 -11.33 28.08 -13.97
N THR A 50 -10.22 28.65 -14.42
CA THR A 50 -9.26 29.36 -13.55
C THR A 50 -9.93 30.55 -12.85
N ARG A 51 -10.81 31.29 -13.54
CA ARG A 51 -11.55 32.39 -12.93
C ARG A 51 -12.46 31.93 -11.79
N LEU A 52 -13.14 30.79 -11.92
CA LEU A 52 -13.94 30.21 -10.83
C LEU A 52 -13.04 29.78 -9.65
N VAL A 53 -11.88 29.19 -9.92
CA VAL A 53 -10.91 28.81 -8.88
C VAL A 53 -10.36 30.02 -8.15
N GLU A 54 -10.02 31.10 -8.85
CA GLU A 54 -9.56 32.37 -8.26
C GLU A 54 -10.63 33.02 -7.38
N GLU A 55 -11.88 33.02 -7.82
CA GLU A 55 -13.00 33.59 -7.06
C GLU A 55 -13.27 32.77 -5.79
N PHE A 56 -13.25 31.44 -5.91
CA PHE A 56 -13.34 30.52 -4.78
C PHE A 56 -12.16 30.68 -3.82
N ALA A 57 -10.93 30.76 -4.33
CA ALA A 57 -9.72 30.95 -3.52
C ALA A 57 -9.79 32.25 -2.71
N SER A 58 -10.25 33.33 -3.34
CA SER A 58 -10.44 34.64 -2.70
C SER A 58 -11.54 34.59 -1.63
N ALA A 59 -12.62 33.85 -1.85
CA ALA A 59 -13.66 33.61 -0.84
C ALA A 59 -13.12 32.79 0.34
N ALA A 60 -12.42 31.68 0.06
CA ALA A 60 -11.87 30.79 1.08
C ALA A 60 -10.82 31.49 1.95
N ALA A 61 -9.96 32.32 1.37
CA ALA A 61 -8.97 33.11 2.10
C ALA A 61 -9.64 34.11 3.06
N ARG A 62 -10.77 34.72 2.68
CA ARG A 62 -11.55 35.60 3.57
C ARG A 62 -12.15 34.87 4.76
N GLU A 63 -12.44 33.57 4.62
CA GLU A 63 -12.92 32.70 5.71
C GLU A 63 -11.78 32.08 6.54
N GLY A 64 -10.53 32.46 6.27
CA GLY A 64 -9.34 32.02 7.01
C GLY A 64 -8.74 30.69 6.55
N ALA A 65 -9.15 30.17 5.39
CA ALA A 65 -8.50 29.02 4.77
C ALA A 65 -7.21 29.44 4.06
N VAL A 66 -6.25 28.51 3.97
CA VAL A 66 -4.99 28.73 3.23
C VAL A 66 -5.09 28.03 1.88
N VAL A 67 -5.00 28.81 0.82
CA VAL A 67 -5.15 28.34 -0.56
C VAL A 67 -3.80 28.33 -1.24
N VAL A 68 -3.40 27.17 -1.75
CA VAL A 68 -2.15 26.98 -2.49
C VAL A 68 -2.44 26.42 -3.86
N LEU A 69 -1.82 27.02 -4.87
CA LEU A 69 -2.00 26.69 -6.28
C LEU A 69 -0.76 25.95 -6.81
N GLY A 70 -1.00 24.88 -7.56
CA GLY A 70 0.02 24.14 -8.29
C GLY A 70 -0.39 23.96 -9.75
N GLY A 71 0.32 24.61 -10.68
CA GLY A 71 0.05 24.46 -12.11
C GLY A 71 0.78 23.25 -12.70
N CYS A 72 0.08 22.43 -13.48
CA CYS A 72 0.75 21.50 -14.38
C CYS A 72 1.47 22.30 -15.48
N VAL A 73 2.71 21.92 -15.76
CA VAL A 73 3.56 22.63 -16.71
C VAL A 73 3.76 21.79 -17.95
N GLU A 74 3.47 22.36 -19.12
CA GLU A 74 3.85 21.78 -20.41
C GLU A 74 5.35 22.01 -20.67
N ILE A 75 6.20 21.08 -20.24
CA ILE A 75 7.61 20.97 -20.64
C ILE A 75 7.79 19.62 -21.34
N GLY A 76 7.83 19.66 -22.67
CA GLY A 76 7.88 18.45 -23.51
C GLY A 76 6.68 17.51 -23.26
N ALA A 77 6.74 16.30 -23.83
CA ALA A 77 5.64 15.34 -23.70
C ALA A 77 5.52 14.67 -22.31
N ASP A 78 6.48 14.88 -21.40
CA ASP A 78 6.58 14.12 -20.15
C ASP A 78 6.36 14.92 -18.87
N GLY A 79 6.43 16.26 -18.94
CA GLY A 79 6.30 17.15 -17.79
C GLY A 79 7.44 17.03 -16.78
N LEU A 80 7.50 17.98 -15.84
CA LEU A 80 8.38 17.90 -14.67
C LEU A 80 7.72 17.02 -13.59
N PRO A 81 8.35 15.91 -13.14
CA PRO A 81 7.75 15.02 -12.16
C PRO A 81 7.32 15.76 -10.90
N PHE A 82 6.05 15.59 -10.52
CA PHE A 82 5.44 16.18 -9.32
C PHE A 82 5.44 17.72 -9.26
N ALA A 83 5.77 18.42 -10.34
CA ALA A 83 5.86 19.89 -10.35
C ALA A 83 4.67 20.64 -9.73
N PRO A 84 3.39 20.29 -10.01
CA PRO A 84 2.27 20.98 -9.39
C PRO A 84 2.25 20.78 -7.87
N PHE A 85 2.59 19.59 -7.37
CA PHE A 85 2.69 19.33 -5.94
C PHE A 85 3.88 20.05 -5.30
N SER A 86 5.07 20.01 -5.93
CA SER A 86 6.23 20.78 -5.44
C SER A 86 5.93 22.27 -5.34
N THR A 87 5.23 22.83 -6.33
CA THR A 87 4.82 24.24 -6.34
C THR A 87 3.83 24.56 -5.22
N ALA A 88 2.80 23.72 -5.06
CA ALA A 88 1.82 23.85 -3.99
C ALA A 88 2.47 23.74 -2.59
N LEU A 89 3.39 22.79 -2.40
CA LEU A 89 4.12 22.61 -1.13
C LEU A 89 5.09 23.77 -0.84
N ARG A 90 5.74 24.35 -1.85
CA ARG A 90 6.54 25.58 -1.69
C ARG A 90 5.69 26.76 -1.24
N ALA A 91 4.48 26.90 -1.81
CA ALA A 91 3.54 27.94 -1.39
C ALA A 91 3.08 27.69 0.05
N LEU A 92 2.77 26.44 0.39
CA LEU A 92 2.37 26.04 1.73
C LEU A 92 3.48 26.31 2.76
N ARG A 93 4.74 26.06 2.42
CA ARG A 93 5.89 26.39 3.28
C ARG A 93 6.03 27.88 3.56
N ARG A 94 5.73 28.73 2.58
CA ARG A 94 5.81 30.19 2.71
C ARG A 94 4.71 30.73 3.61
N GLU A 95 3.49 30.21 3.45
CA GLU A 95 2.34 30.63 4.27
C GLU A 95 2.38 30.00 5.68
N LEU A 96 2.87 28.76 5.80
CA LEU A 96 2.76 27.90 6.99
C LEU A 96 4.10 27.25 7.39
N PRO A 97 5.15 28.04 7.68
CA PRO A 97 6.50 27.50 7.87
C PRO A 97 6.62 26.53 9.05
N ASP A 98 6.05 26.87 10.21
CA ASP A 98 6.19 26.09 11.45
C ASP A 98 5.37 24.78 11.41
N GLU A 99 4.16 24.84 10.88
CA GLU A 99 3.29 23.68 10.77
C GLU A 99 3.79 22.69 9.72
N LEU A 100 4.31 23.18 8.59
CA LEU A 100 4.93 22.31 7.58
C LEU A 100 6.20 21.65 8.15
N ALA A 101 7.06 22.40 8.84
CA ALA A 101 8.26 21.86 9.47
C ALA A 101 7.91 20.80 10.52
N THR A 102 6.93 21.07 11.39
CA THR A 102 6.45 20.12 12.40
C THR A 102 5.85 18.87 11.76
N ALA A 103 5.07 19.03 10.68
CA ALA A 103 4.44 17.92 9.98
C ALA A 103 5.44 17.03 9.23
N ALA A 104 6.53 17.63 8.71
CA ALA A 104 7.62 16.96 8.00
C ALA A 104 8.69 16.34 8.93
N ALA A 105 8.68 16.67 10.22
CA ALA A 105 9.69 16.25 11.19
C ALA A 105 9.93 14.73 11.19
N GLY A 106 11.19 14.33 11.01
CA GLY A 106 11.65 12.94 10.97
C GLY A 106 11.42 12.22 9.63
N GLN A 107 10.94 12.91 8.60
CA GLN A 107 10.68 12.39 7.25
C GLN A 107 11.22 13.32 6.14
N GLU A 108 12.10 14.25 6.49
CA GLU A 108 12.61 15.31 5.63
C GLU A 108 13.38 14.74 4.43
N GLU A 109 14.15 13.67 4.62
CA GLU A 109 14.97 13.04 3.56
C GLU A 109 14.11 12.49 2.40
N GLU A 110 12.98 11.85 2.70
CA GLU A 110 12.07 11.30 1.69
C GLU A 110 11.21 12.39 1.06
N LEU A 111 10.72 13.36 1.87
CA LEU A 111 9.95 14.50 1.36
C LEU A 111 10.81 15.45 0.51
N ALA A 112 12.13 15.47 0.70
CA ALA A 112 13.07 16.21 -0.14
C ALA A 112 13.04 15.79 -1.62
N ARG A 113 12.54 14.60 -1.93
CA ARG A 113 12.32 14.15 -3.32
C ARG A 113 11.25 14.97 -4.06
N LEU A 114 10.26 15.50 -3.32
CA LEU A 114 9.24 16.43 -3.82
C LEU A 114 9.63 17.89 -3.60
N LEU A 115 10.23 18.18 -2.45
CA LEU A 115 10.59 19.53 -2.03
C LEU A 115 12.05 19.56 -1.53
N PRO A 116 13.04 19.65 -2.43
CA PRO A 116 14.47 19.56 -2.11
C PRO A 116 14.93 20.55 -1.02
N GLU A 117 14.16 21.61 -0.80
CA GLU A 117 14.46 22.64 0.20
C GLU A 117 14.15 22.21 1.65
N LEU A 118 13.65 20.98 1.87
CA LEU A 118 13.47 20.36 3.19
C LEU A 118 14.73 19.64 3.70
N GLY A 119 15.66 19.26 2.82
CA GLY A 119 16.89 18.56 3.18
C GLY A 119 17.61 17.99 1.95
N GLU A 120 18.86 17.55 2.12
CA GLU A 120 19.53 16.78 1.07
C GLU A 120 19.03 15.34 1.12
N SER A 121 18.47 14.84 0.01
CA SER A 121 18.28 13.40 -0.15
C SER A 121 19.68 12.77 -0.26
N THR A 122 20.21 12.24 0.84
CA THR A 122 21.49 11.55 0.83
C THR A 122 21.36 10.29 -0.03
N PRO A 123 22.24 10.09 -1.04
CA PRO A 123 22.40 8.76 -1.61
C PRO A 123 23.03 7.91 -0.52
N SER A 124 22.22 7.15 0.22
CA SER A 124 22.75 6.11 1.09
C SER A 124 23.54 5.16 0.19
N GLY A 125 24.87 5.17 0.29
CA GLY A 125 25.78 4.45 -0.60
C GLY A 125 25.78 2.94 -0.41
N GLY A 126 24.66 2.29 -0.75
CA GLY A 126 24.53 0.84 -0.88
C GLY A 126 23.59 0.51 -2.05
N PRO A 127 23.75 -0.66 -2.70
CA PRO A 127 22.94 -1.05 -3.86
C PRO A 127 21.44 -1.10 -3.49
N ASP A 128 20.65 -0.32 -4.24
CA ASP A 128 19.19 -0.33 -4.37
C ASP A 128 18.37 -0.81 -3.15
N ARG A 129 18.11 0.14 -2.24
CA ARG A 129 16.88 0.16 -1.42
C ARG A 129 15.70 -0.09 -2.37
N SER A 130 14.92 -1.17 -2.19
CA SER A 130 13.79 -1.55 -3.05
C SER A 130 12.83 -0.37 -3.34
N ASP A 131 13.02 0.25 -4.51
CA ASP A 131 12.33 1.46 -4.98
C ASP A 131 10.80 1.28 -5.16
N GLU A 132 10.27 0.05 -5.23
CA GLU A 132 8.82 -0.21 -5.29
C GLU A 132 8.08 0.32 -4.06
N GLU A 133 8.72 0.25 -2.90
CA GLU A 133 8.19 0.78 -1.65
C GLU A 133 8.44 2.28 -1.51
N GLY A 134 9.46 2.82 -2.19
CA GLY A 134 9.85 4.24 -2.14
C GLY A 134 8.77 5.19 -2.68
N MET A 135 8.14 4.85 -3.82
CA MET A 135 7.05 5.66 -4.38
C MET A 135 5.78 5.61 -3.52
N ALA A 136 5.41 4.42 -3.02
CA ALA A 136 4.26 4.25 -2.13
C ALA A 136 4.47 5.01 -0.80
N ARG A 137 5.67 4.94 -0.24
CA ARG A 137 6.08 5.70 0.94
C ARG A 137 6.03 7.20 0.69
N LEU A 138 6.54 7.69 -0.45
CA LEU A 138 6.48 9.11 -0.81
C LEU A 138 5.03 9.61 -0.86
N PHE A 139 4.13 8.83 -1.46
CA PHE A 139 2.71 9.18 -1.56
C PHE A 139 2.03 9.22 -0.19
N GLU A 140 2.32 8.24 0.65
CA GLU A 140 1.84 8.19 2.02
C GLU A 140 2.34 9.38 2.85
N LEU A 141 3.64 9.66 2.81
CA LEU A 141 4.23 10.78 3.52
C LEU A 141 3.64 12.10 3.06
N THR A 142 3.38 12.26 1.76
CA THR A 142 2.71 13.45 1.23
C THR A 142 1.28 13.59 1.72
N ALA A 143 0.50 12.50 1.75
CA ALA A 143 -0.86 12.50 2.28
C ALA A 143 -0.88 12.88 3.77
N ARG A 144 -0.03 12.23 4.58
CA ARG A 144 0.10 12.50 6.02
C ARG A 144 0.59 13.91 6.29
N LEU A 145 1.52 14.43 5.48
CA LEU A 145 1.99 15.82 5.57
C LEU A 145 0.82 16.78 5.40
N LEU A 146 0.02 16.62 4.34
CA LEU A 146 -1.14 17.47 4.08
C LEU A 146 -2.21 17.35 5.19
N GLU A 147 -2.49 16.13 5.67
CA GLU A 147 -3.43 15.90 6.78
C GLU A 147 -2.97 16.59 8.08
N ARG A 148 -1.67 16.50 8.42
CA ARG A 148 -1.09 17.14 9.61
C ARG A 148 -1.09 18.66 9.50
N VAL A 149 -0.71 19.21 8.35
CA VAL A 149 -0.74 20.67 8.13
C VAL A 149 -2.18 21.19 8.18
N ALA A 150 -3.14 20.40 7.69
CA ALA A 150 -4.57 20.70 7.72
C ALA A 150 -5.27 20.34 9.06
N ALA A 151 -4.52 20.00 10.12
CA ALA A 151 -5.10 19.67 11.42
C ALA A 151 -5.61 20.93 12.15
N GLY A 152 -4.87 22.03 12.07
CA GLY A 152 -5.19 23.29 12.77
C GLY A 152 -6.10 24.25 11.98
N ARG A 153 -6.06 24.18 10.65
CA ARG A 153 -6.75 25.12 9.74
C ARG A 153 -7.15 24.46 8.43
N THR A 154 -8.13 25.03 7.75
CA THR A 154 -8.57 24.54 6.45
C THR A 154 -7.53 24.88 5.37
N VAL A 155 -7.09 23.88 4.62
CA VAL A 155 -6.13 24.02 3.51
C VAL A 155 -6.82 23.62 2.21
N VAL A 156 -6.67 24.45 1.18
CA VAL A 156 -7.14 24.18 -0.18
C VAL A 156 -5.94 24.02 -1.10
N VAL A 157 -5.74 22.82 -1.62
CA VAL A 157 -4.73 22.51 -2.64
C VAL A 157 -5.43 22.46 -3.99
N ALA A 158 -5.20 23.47 -4.82
CA ALA A 158 -5.76 23.56 -6.16
C ALA A 158 -4.68 23.25 -7.22
N LEU A 159 -4.89 22.16 -7.96
CA LEU A 159 -4.01 21.72 -9.04
C LEU A 159 -4.61 22.07 -10.40
N GLU A 160 -3.98 22.97 -11.14
CA GLU A 160 -4.51 23.44 -12.42
C GLU A 160 -3.97 22.62 -13.60
N ASP A 161 -4.82 22.47 -14.63
CA ASP A 161 -4.45 21.95 -15.95
C ASP A 161 -3.93 20.49 -15.96
N LEU A 162 -4.61 19.57 -15.26
CA LEU A 162 -4.23 18.15 -15.19
C LEU A 162 -4.09 17.42 -16.54
N HIS A 163 -4.60 17.98 -17.63
CA HIS A 163 -4.39 17.43 -18.97
C HIS A 163 -2.90 17.43 -19.35
N TRP A 164 -2.11 18.34 -18.79
CA TRP A 164 -0.65 18.36 -18.90
C TRP A 164 0.09 17.63 -17.78
N ALA A 165 -0.62 16.96 -16.87
CA ALA A 165 0.02 16.27 -15.74
C ALA A 165 0.86 15.07 -16.18
N ASP A 166 2.09 15.01 -15.68
CA ASP A 166 2.94 13.84 -15.77
C ASP A 166 2.30 12.62 -15.08
N ALA A 167 2.81 11.42 -15.34
CA ALA A 167 2.22 10.20 -14.81
C ALA A 167 2.38 10.11 -13.29
N SER A 168 3.52 10.54 -12.75
CA SER A 168 3.77 10.52 -11.32
C SER A 168 2.84 11.47 -10.54
N THR A 169 2.59 12.67 -11.05
CA THR A 169 1.55 13.59 -10.53
C THR A 169 0.16 12.94 -10.56
N ARG A 170 -0.22 12.32 -11.67
CA ARG A 170 -1.52 11.63 -11.80
C ARG A 170 -1.67 10.50 -10.79
N HIS A 171 -0.63 9.71 -10.58
CA HIS A 171 -0.61 8.62 -9.59
C HIS A 171 -0.73 9.14 -8.15
N LEU A 172 -0.02 10.22 -7.80
CA LEU A 172 -0.10 10.83 -6.47
C LEU A 172 -1.50 11.41 -6.21
N LEU A 173 -2.09 12.08 -7.20
CA LEU A 173 -3.46 12.61 -7.08
C LEU A 173 -4.49 11.49 -6.86
N ALA A 174 -4.40 10.41 -7.64
CA ALA A 174 -5.26 9.24 -7.47
C ALA A 174 -5.13 8.64 -6.06
N TYR A 175 -3.89 8.55 -5.56
CA TYR A 175 -3.62 8.07 -4.21
C TYR A 175 -4.25 8.95 -3.13
N LEU A 176 -4.11 10.28 -3.25
CA LEU A 176 -4.72 11.24 -2.32
C LEU A 176 -6.24 11.11 -2.29
N PHE A 177 -6.90 11.05 -3.46
CA PHE A 177 -8.36 10.93 -3.54
C PHE A 177 -8.91 9.64 -2.92
N ARG A 178 -8.09 8.58 -2.83
CA ARG A 178 -8.47 7.29 -2.22
C ARG A 178 -8.14 7.22 -0.72
N THR A 179 -7.14 7.97 -0.27
CA THR A 179 -6.56 7.82 1.08
C THR A 179 -7.09 8.86 2.06
N LEU A 180 -7.42 10.06 1.60
CA LEU A 180 -7.90 11.14 2.47
C LEU A 180 -9.21 10.75 3.16
N ARG A 181 -9.18 10.60 4.48
CA ARG A 181 -10.35 10.22 5.30
C ARG A 181 -10.67 11.22 6.40
N THR A 182 -9.68 11.98 6.85
CA THR A 182 -9.80 12.91 7.98
C THR A 182 -8.95 14.16 7.72
N GLY A 183 -9.39 15.30 8.23
CA GLY A 183 -8.63 16.56 8.16
C GLY A 183 -9.38 17.67 7.44
N ARG A 184 -8.92 18.91 7.62
CA ARG A 184 -9.56 20.10 7.03
C ARG A 184 -8.97 20.42 5.65
N LEU A 185 -9.05 19.47 4.73
CA LEU A 185 -8.37 19.54 3.43
C LEU A 185 -9.35 19.52 2.27
N ILE A 186 -9.14 20.42 1.30
CA ILE A 186 -9.75 20.34 -0.03
C ILE A 186 -8.65 20.11 -1.06
N VAL A 187 -8.82 19.09 -1.89
CA VAL A 187 -7.98 18.91 -3.08
C VAL A 187 -8.87 19.12 -4.30
N LEU A 188 -8.65 20.22 -5.01
CA LEU A 188 -9.36 20.63 -6.20
C LEU A 188 -8.44 20.47 -7.40
N ALA A 189 -8.90 19.86 -8.49
CA ALA A 189 -8.10 19.74 -9.69
C ALA A 189 -8.87 20.13 -10.95
N THR A 190 -8.25 20.88 -11.85
CA THR A 190 -8.89 21.36 -13.09
C THR A 190 -8.33 20.65 -14.33
N TYR A 191 -9.15 20.46 -15.37
CA TYR A 191 -8.68 19.95 -16.65
C TYR A 191 -9.53 20.45 -17.83
N ARG A 192 -8.98 20.36 -19.04
CA ARG A 192 -9.65 20.69 -20.29
C ARG A 192 -10.34 19.49 -20.88
N SER A 193 -11.66 19.52 -21.06
CA SER A 193 -12.41 18.35 -21.54
C SER A 193 -12.29 18.13 -23.06
N ASP A 194 -12.02 19.19 -23.81
CA ASP A 194 -11.77 19.23 -25.25
C ASP A 194 -10.43 18.57 -25.66
N ASP A 195 -9.41 18.62 -24.82
CA ASP A 195 -8.10 18.01 -25.09
C ASP A 195 -8.07 16.48 -24.85
N ILE A 196 -9.09 15.94 -24.17
CA ILE A 196 -9.10 14.52 -23.76
C ILE A 196 -9.58 13.61 -24.89
N HIS A 197 -8.70 13.37 -25.86
CA HIS A 197 -8.94 12.39 -26.91
C HIS A 197 -8.94 10.93 -26.39
N ARG A 198 -9.31 9.96 -27.24
CA ARG A 198 -9.47 8.54 -26.86
C ARG A 198 -8.23 7.87 -26.25
N ARG A 199 -7.03 8.36 -26.58
CA ARG A 199 -5.76 7.80 -26.10
C ARG A 199 -5.08 8.70 -25.06
N HIS A 200 -5.75 9.76 -24.61
CA HIS A 200 -5.15 10.71 -23.68
C HIS A 200 -4.85 10.05 -22.32
N PRO A 201 -3.65 10.21 -21.74
CA PRO A 201 -3.26 9.55 -20.49
C PRO A 201 -4.11 9.89 -19.26
N LEU A 202 -4.77 11.05 -19.24
CA LEU A 202 -5.68 11.45 -18.15
C LEU A 202 -7.00 10.67 -18.14
N ARG A 203 -7.43 10.12 -19.28
CA ARG A 203 -8.76 9.50 -19.43
C ARG A 203 -8.99 8.28 -18.52
N PRO A 204 -8.05 7.33 -18.37
CA PRO A 204 -8.19 6.23 -17.41
C PRO A 204 -8.32 6.72 -15.96
N LEU A 205 -7.55 7.76 -15.58
CA LEU A 205 -7.65 8.35 -14.24
C LEU A 205 -9.06 8.91 -14.01
N LEU A 206 -9.59 9.73 -14.92
CA LEU A 206 -10.94 10.28 -14.77
C LEU A 206 -12.00 9.18 -14.62
N ALA A 207 -11.89 8.10 -15.40
CA ALA A 207 -12.81 6.96 -15.29
C ALA A 207 -12.68 6.19 -13.96
N GLU A 208 -11.49 6.17 -13.35
CA GLU A 208 -11.28 5.64 -12.00
C GLU A 208 -11.91 6.57 -10.96
N LEU A 209 -11.68 7.88 -11.07
CA LEU A 209 -12.20 8.88 -10.15
C LEU A 209 -13.73 8.95 -10.16
N ASP A 210 -14.38 8.81 -11.32
CA ASP A 210 -15.85 8.77 -11.45
C ASP A 210 -16.48 7.59 -10.68
N ARG A 211 -15.71 6.53 -10.38
CA ARG A 211 -16.19 5.37 -9.59
C ARG A 211 -16.08 5.60 -8.08
N LEU A 212 -15.31 6.59 -7.65
CA LEU A 212 -15.09 6.91 -6.24
C LEU A 212 -16.21 7.83 -5.74
N ARG A 213 -17.04 7.35 -4.80
CA ARG A 213 -18.14 8.13 -4.22
C ARG A 213 -17.68 9.39 -3.47
N THR A 214 -16.42 9.42 -3.05
CA THR A 214 -15.77 10.53 -2.33
C THR A 214 -15.33 11.66 -3.25
N VAL A 215 -15.21 11.41 -4.56
CA VAL A 215 -14.80 12.43 -5.53
C VAL A 215 -16.04 13.03 -6.18
N ARG A 216 -16.08 14.37 -6.23
CA ARG A 216 -17.16 15.12 -6.88
C ARG A 216 -16.62 15.79 -8.14
N ARG A 217 -17.46 15.87 -9.17
CA ARG A 217 -17.10 16.48 -10.45
C ARG A 217 -18.07 17.59 -10.81
N ILE A 218 -17.52 18.71 -11.26
CA ILE A 218 -18.25 19.84 -11.86
C ILE A 218 -17.79 19.93 -13.31
N GLU A 219 -18.72 19.92 -14.26
CA GLU A 219 -18.44 20.19 -15.66
C GLU A 219 -18.99 21.57 -16.02
N LEU A 220 -18.11 22.50 -16.39
CA LEU A 220 -18.49 23.85 -16.78
C LEU A 220 -18.94 23.86 -18.25
N GLY A 221 -20.25 24.03 -18.48
CA GLY A 221 -20.80 24.27 -19.82
C GLY A 221 -20.57 25.70 -20.31
N ARG A 222 -20.73 25.98 -21.61
CA ARG A 222 -20.59 27.35 -22.17
C ARG A 222 -21.63 28.32 -21.59
N PHE A 223 -21.35 29.63 -21.66
CA PHE A 223 -22.31 30.66 -21.24
C PHE A 223 -23.53 30.69 -22.14
N ASN A 224 -24.70 30.92 -21.54
CA ASN A 224 -25.90 31.22 -22.30
C ASN A 224 -25.91 32.67 -22.81
N ARG A 225 -26.81 33.00 -23.74
CA ARG A 225 -26.96 34.35 -24.31
C ARG A 225 -27.04 35.46 -23.27
N ALA A 226 -27.74 35.23 -22.15
CA ALA A 226 -27.90 36.25 -21.11
C ALA A 226 -26.60 36.46 -20.30
N GLU A 227 -25.83 35.39 -20.07
CA GLU A 227 -24.50 35.46 -19.48
C GLU A 227 -23.50 36.17 -20.40
N VAL A 228 -23.53 35.90 -21.70
CA VAL A 228 -22.72 36.61 -22.71
C VAL A 228 -23.03 38.11 -22.70
N GLY A 229 -24.30 38.50 -22.71
CA GLY A 229 -24.69 39.92 -22.61
C GLY A 229 -24.16 40.59 -21.34
N ARG A 230 -24.23 39.90 -20.19
CA ARG A 230 -23.67 40.41 -18.92
C ARG A 230 -22.15 40.53 -18.95
N GLN A 231 -21.45 39.58 -19.57
CA GLN A 231 -20.00 39.62 -19.72
C GLN A 231 -19.56 40.79 -20.61
N ILE A 232 -20.22 40.98 -21.76
CA ILE A 232 -19.97 42.12 -22.65
C ILE A 232 -20.22 43.43 -21.91
N ALA A 233 -21.32 43.53 -21.16
CA ALA A 233 -21.63 44.72 -20.38
C ALA A 233 -20.54 45.04 -19.33
N GLY A 234 -19.99 44.00 -18.70
CA GLY A 234 -18.88 44.13 -17.76
C GLY A 234 -17.59 44.61 -18.41
N ILE A 235 -17.24 44.09 -19.59
CA ILE A 235 -16.02 44.46 -20.34
C ILE A 235 -16.12 45.90 -20.84
N LEU A 236 -17.22 46.25 -21.51
CA LEU A 236 -17.39 47.56 -22.16
C LEU A 236 -17.83 48.66 -21.18
N ALA A 237 -18.19 48.27 -19.93
CA ALA A 237 -18.77 49.15 -18.91
C ALA A 237 -20.02 49.92 -19.38
N CYS A 238 -20.77 49.35 -20.33
CA CYS A 238 -22.03 49.89 -20.88
C CYS A 238 -22.97 48.75 -21.28
N GLU A 239 -24.28 48.99 -21.38
CA GLU A 239 -25.21 47.98 -21.89
C GLU A 239 -24.99 47.75 -23.40
N PRO A 240 -24.73 46.50 -23.84
CA PRO A 240 -24.49 46.19 -25.25
C PRO A 240 -25.80 46.16 -26.06
N ASP A 241 -25.70 46.48 -27.35
CA ASP A 241 -26.80 46.32 -28.31
C ASP A 241 -27.19 44.83 -28.41
N PRO A 242 -28.48 44.46 -28.26
CA PRO A 242 -28.96 43.09 -28.45
C PRO A 242 -28.46 42.42 -29.74
N ALA A 243 -28.34 43.15 -30.86
CA ALA A 243 -27.84 42.60 -32.12
C ALA A 243 -26.35 42.22 -32.04
N GLN A 244 -25.56 43.02 -31.34
CA GLN A 244 -24.15 42.72 -31.08
C GLN A 244 -23.99 41.50 -30.16
N VAL A 245 -24.87 41.36 -29.16
CA VAL A 245 -24.89 40.17 -28.29
C VAL A 245 -25.22 38.91 -29.09
N ASP A 246 -26.18 38.97 -30.02
CA ASP A 246 -26.53 37.84 -30.88
C ASP A 246 -25.36 37.43 -31.80
N GLU A 247 -24.71 38.39 -32.45
CA GLU A 247 -23.55 38.11 -33.31
C GLU A 247 -22.38 37.48 -32.52
N ILE A 248 -22.04 38.05 -31.36
CA ILE A 248 -20.95 37.54 -30.53
C ILE A 248 -21.32 36.16 -29.94
N PHE A 249 -22.57 35.95 -29.53
CA PHE A 249 -23.03 34.66 -29.03
C PHE A 249 -22.96 33.57 -30.10
N GLU A 250 -23.42 33.85 -31.32
CA GLU A 250 -23.36 32.90 -32.44
C GLU A 250 -21.92 32.51 -32.81
N ARG A 251 -20.99 33.48 -32.79
CA ARG A 251 -19.58 33.25 -33.17
C ARG A 251 -18.73 32.65 -32.07
N SER A 252 -18.97 33.01 -30.81
CA SER A 252 -18.27 32.44 -29.65
C SER A 252 -18.85 31.09 -29.20
N ASP A 253 -20.09 30.81 -29.61
CA ASP A 253 -20.95 29.74 -29.10
C ASP A 253 -21.01 29.73 -27.55
N GLY A 254 -20.86 30.91 -26.93
CA GLY A 254 -20.87 31.09 -25.48
C GLY A 254 -19.56 30.78 -24.75
N ASN A 255 -18.44 30.55 -25.43
CA ASN A 255 -17.15 30.40 -24.75
C ASN A 255 -16.69 31.74 -24.17
N ALA A 256 -16.53 31.81 -22.84
CA ALA A 256 -16.26 33.05 -22.12
C ALA A 256 -15.01 33.81 -22.62
N PHE A 257 -13.94 33.09 -23.01
CA PHE A 257 -12.74 33.71 -23.57
C PHE A 257 -13.00 34.29 -24.95
N PHE A 258 -13.67 33.56 -25.85
CA PHE A 258 -13.98 34.09 -27.18
C PHE A 258 -14.96 35.27 -27.15
N VAL A 259 -15.88 35.30 -26.19
CA VAL A 259 -16.73 36.48 -25.94
C VAL A 259 -15.87 37.70 -25.59
N GLU A 260 -14.86 37.55 -24.72
CA GLU A 260 -13.94 38.63 -24.38
C GLU A 260 -13.19 39.15 -25.62
N GLU A 261 -12.63 38.23 -26.40
CA GLU A 261 -11.86 38.57 -27.60
C GLU A 261 -12.70 39.28 -28.67
N LEU A 262 -13.92 38.79 -28.93
CA LEU A 262 -14.84 39.38 -29.91
C LEU A 262 -15.40 40.73 -29.45
N ALA A 263 -15.71 40.90 -28.17
CA ALA A 263 -16.22 42.15 -27.63
C ALA A 263 -15.20 43.29 -27.75
N VAL A 264 -13.92 43.00 -27.45
CA VAL A 264 -12.82 43.96 -27.61
C VAL A 264 -12.60 44.30 -29.08
N ALA A 265 -12.54 43.29 -29.97
CA ALA A 265 -12.35 43.51 -31.40
C ALA A 265 -13.47 44.35 -32.05
N ALA A 266 -14.73 44.13 -31.63
CA ALA A 266 -15.87 44.91 -32.10
C ALA A 266 -15.81 46.37 -31.62
N HIS A 267 -15.37 46.62 -30.39
CA HIS A 267 -15.22 47.97 -29.85
C HIS A 267 -14.11 48.77 -30.54
N GLU A 268 -13.02 48.12 -30.94
CA GLU A 268 -11.88 48.74 -31.65
C GLU A 268 -12.12 48.96 -33.16
N GLY A 269 -13.35 48.73 -33.65
CA GLY A 269 -13.73 48.99 -35.05
C GLY A 269 -13.09 48.03 -36.07
N SER A 270 -12.62 46.87 -35.62
CA SER A 270 -11.89 45.88 -36.43
C SER A 270 -12.79 44.87 -37.17
N CYS A 271 -14.00 45.30 -37.58
CA CYS A 271 -15.05 44.41 -38.09
C CYS A 271 -14.92 44.03 -39.58
N THR A 272 -13.83 44.36 -40.28
CA THR A 272 -13.68 44.01 -41.70
C THR A 272 -12.81 42.77 -41.87
N GLY A 273 -13.45 41.59 -41.96
CA GLY A 273 -12.83 40.38 -42.53
C GLY A 273 -12.20 39.39 -41.54
N LEU A 274 -12.79 39.20 -40.35
CA LEU A 274 -12.40 38.08 -39.48
C LEU A 274 -12.86 36.76 -40.12
N THR A 275 -11.95 35.80 -40.32
CA THR A 275 -12.23 34.47 -40.88
C THR A 275 -13.10 33.63 -39.94
N ASP A 276 -13.72 32.55 -40.44
CA ASP A 276 -14.58 31.64 -39.66
C ASP A 276 -13.83 30.80 -38.60
N SER A 277 -12.49 30.89 -38.56
CA SER A 277 -11.64 30.10 -37.67
C SER A 277 -11.27 30.88 -36.41
N LEU A 278 -11.66 30.36 -35.24
CA LEU A 278 -11.32 30.91 -33.92
C LEU A 278 -9.80 31.05 -33.69
N ARG A 279 -8.98 30.21 -34.35
CA ARG A 279 -7.52 30.28 -34.29
C ARG A 279 -6.98 31.52 -34.98
N ASP A 280 -7.52 31.86 -36.14
CA ASP A 280 -7.08 33.01 -36.93
C ASP A 280 -7.39 34.31 -36.18
N LEU A 281 -8.50 34.34 -35.44
CA LEU A 281 -8.85 35.47 -34.56
C LEU A 281 -7.75 35.72 -33.51
N LEU A 282 -7.23 34.67 -32.87
CA LEU A 282 -6.16 34.80 -31.88
C LEU A 282 -4.83 35.23 -32.51
N LEU A 283 -4.53 34.76 -33.73
CA LEU A 283 -3.32 35.14 -34.46
C LEU A 283 -3.35 36.60 -34.93
N VAL A 284 -4.49 37.12 -35.37
CA VAL A 284 -4.63 38.52 -35.82
C VAL A 284 -4.18 39.51 -34.74
N ARG A 285 -4.43 39.23 -33.45
CA ARG A 285 -3.95 40.10 -32.36
C ARG A 285 -2.43 40.10 -32.23
N VAL A 286 -1.80 38.95 -32.44
CA VAL A 286 -0.35 38.81 -32.43
C VAL A 286 0.25 39.50 -33.65
N GLU A 287 -0.34 39.32 -34.84
CA GLU A 287 0.12 39.93 -36.10
C GLU A 287 0.05 41.47 -36.12
N ARG A 288 -0.78 42.09 -35.28
CA ARG A 288 -0.86 43.55 -35.10
C ARG A 288 0.29 44.12 -34.27
N LEU A 289 1.00 43.29 -33.52
CA LEU A 289 2.15 43.73 -32.74
C LEU A 289 3.34 44.09 -33.64
N PRO A 290 4.27 44.95 -33.17
CA PRO A 290 5.56 45.13 -33.83
C PRO A 290 6.29 43.80 -34.05
N GLU A 291 7.09 43.70 -35.12
CA GLU A 291 7.79 42.44 -35.48
C GLU A 291 8.67 41.89 -34.34
N SER A 292 9.32 42.76 -33.57
CA SER A 292 10.10 42.38 -32.38
C SER A 292 9.23 41.75 -31.29
N ALA A 293 8.04 42.28 -31.05
CA ALA A 293 7.05 41.77 -30.10
C ALA A 293 6.46 40.43 -30.55
N GLN A 294 6.17 40.26 -31.85
CA GLN A 294 5.76 38.97 -32.42
C GLN A 294 6.84 37.90 -32.22
N ARG A 295 8.10 38.27 -32.46
CA ARG A 295 9.24 37.36 -32.27
C ARG A 295 9.38 36.94 -30.80
N VAL A 296 9.21 37.86 -29.86
CA VAL A 296 9.20 37.55 -28.42
C VAL A 296 8.04 36.63 -28.06
N ALA A 297 6.83 36.87 -28.55
CA ALA A 297 5.69 36.00 -28.31
C ALA A 297 5.92 34.56 -28.82
N ARG A 298 6.50 34.41 -30.02
CA ARG A 298 6.90 33.10 -30.58
C ARG A 298 7.96 32.39 -29.73
N ILE A 299 8.94 33.12 -29.23
CA ILE A 299 9.99 32.57 -28.33
C ILE A 299 9.35 32.07 -27.04
N VAL A 300 8.52 32.89 -26.38
CA VAL A 300 7.86 32.51 -25.12
C VAL A 300 6.90 31.34 -25.34
N ALA A 301 6.24 31.25 -26.49
CA ALA A 301 5.31 30.15 -26.79
C ALA A 301 6.01 28.80 -26.77
N GLU A 302 7.20 28.72 -27.36
CA GLU A 302 8.02 27.51 -27.36
C GLU A 302 8.72 27.25 -26.01
N GLY A 303 8.99 28.29 -25.21
CA GLY A 303 9.81 28.20 -24.00
C GLY A 303 9.19 27.42 -22.83
N GLY A 304 7.87 27.21 -22.84
CA GLY A 304 7.11 26.53 -21.79
C GLY A 304 5.94 27.36 -21.28
N SER A 305 5.35 26.97 -20.15
CA SER A 305 4.20 27.70 -19.55
C SER A 305 4.62 29.03 -18.91
N THR A 306 5.85 29.13 -18.42
CA THR A 306 6.48 30.34 -17.88
C THR A 306 7.93 30.38 -18.32
N VAL A 307 8.41 31.54 -18.75
CA VAL A 307 9.80 31.73 -19.17
C VAL A 307 10.42 32.85 -18.36
N GLU A 308 11.54 32.55 -17.70
CA GLU A 308 12.28 33.49 -16.86
C GLU A 308 12.85 34.63 -17.71
N TYR A 309 12.88 35.87 -17.18
CA TYR A 309 13.33 37.03 -17.96
C TYR A 309 14.78 36.86 -18.46
N ARG A 310 15.67 36.37 -17.59
CA ARG A 310 17.07 36.15 -17.94
C ARG A 310 17.24 35.10 -19.05
N LEU A 311 16.46 34.02 -19.01
CA LEU A 311 16.45 33.00 -20.06
C LEU A 311 15.90 33.59 -21.37
N LEU A 312 14.79 34.33 -21.30
CA LEU A 312 14.19 35.00 -22.45
C LEU A 312 15.17 35.98 -23.09
N ALA A 313 15.91 36.76 -22.31
CA ALA A 313 16.91 37.70 -22.81
C ALA A 313 18.04 36.99 -23.57
N ALA A 314 18.56 35.90 -23.01
CA ALA A 314 19.59 35.08 -23.65
C ALA A 314 19.11 34.48 -24.98
N VAL A 315 17.85 34.05 -25.04
CA VAL A 315 17.27 33.40 -26.23
C VAL A 315 16.73 34.42 -27.24
N ALA A 316 16.30 35.61 -26.84
CA ALA A 316 15.80 36.63 -27.78
C ALA A 316 16.93 37.17 -28.66
N GLN A 317 18.12 37.38 -28.08
CA GLN A 317 19.26 38.06 -28.74
C GLN A 317 18.87 39.46 -29.27
N LEU A 318 18.03 40.16 -28.50
CA LEU A 318 17.73 41.58 -28.70
C LEU A 318 18.57 42.40 -27.70
N ALA A 319 18.80 43.68 -27.99
CA ALA A 319 19.31 44.59 -26.97
C ALA A 319 18.31 44.69 -25.81
N GLU A 320 18.78 44.96 -24.60
CA GLU A 320 17.93 44.95 -23.39
C GLU A 320 16.75 45.92 -23.51
N ASP A 321 17.00 47.15 -23.98
CA ASP A 321 15.95 48.15 -24.19
C ASP A 321 14.92 47.69 -25.24
N ASP A 322 15.36 47.09 -26.36
CA ASP A 322 14.48 46.57 -27.41
C ASP A 322 13.61 45.40 -26.91
N LEU A 323 14.17 44.54 -26.06
CA LEU A 323 13.44 43.43 -25.44
C LEU A 323 12.38 43.95 -24.47
N ILE A 324 12.71 44.95 -23.66
CA ILE A 324 11.77 45.59 -22.74
C ILE A 324 10.65 46.29 -23.51
N GLU A 325 10.95 46.99 -24.62
CA GLU A 325 9.94 47.60 -25.48
C GLU A 325 9.02 46.54 -26.12
N ALA A 326 9.59 45.46 -26.64
CA ALA A 326 8.82 44.35 -27.18
C ALA A 326 7.92 43.72 -26.11
N LEU A 327 8.45 43.43 -24.92
CA LEU A 327 7.67 42.91 -23.79
C LEU A 327 6.57 43.87 -23.36
N ARG A 328 6.83 45.18 -23.29
CA ARG A 328 5.80 46.19 -23.00
C ARG A 328 4.69 46.19 -24.03
N ALA A 329 5.01 46.02 -25.32
CA ALA A 329 4.00 45.91 -26.37
C ALA A 329 3.13 44.64 -26.20
N VAL A 330 3.76 43.48 -25.95
CA VAL A 330 3.03 42.21 -25.78
C VAL A 330 2.20 42.19 -24.49
N VAL A 331 2.73 42.71 -23.39
CA VAL A 331 2.02 42.84 -22.10
C VAL A 331 0.92 43.89 -22.18
N GLY A 332 1.18 45.03 -22.83
CA GLY A 332 0.17 46.06 -23.07
C GLY A 332 -1.00 45.57 -23.92
N ALA A 333 -0.74 44.63 -24.83
CA ALA A 333 -1.76 43.92 -25.58
C ALA A 333 -2.42 42.76 -24.82
N ASN A 334 -2.11 42.53 -23.53
CA ASN A 334 -2.63 41.46 -22.69
C ASN A 334 -2.41 40.03 -23.23
N ILE A 335 -1.40 39.83 -24.10
CA ILE A 335 -1.03 38.50 -24.61
C ILE A 335 -0.16 37.78 -23.59
N LEU A 336 0.84 38.49 -23.05
CA LEU A 336 1.68 38.02 -21.95
C LEU A 336 1.34 38.76 -20.65
N ILE A 337 1.56 38.10 -19.53
CA ILE A 337 1.49 38.67 -18.18
C ILE A 337 2.74 38.28 -17.40
N ALA A 338 3.09 39.09 -16.40
CA ALA A 338 4.13 38.74 -15.45
C ALA A 338 3.73 37.49 -14.65
N ALA A 339 4.68 36.58 -14.43
CA ALA A 339 4.46 35.41 -13.61
C ALA A 339 4.41 35.78 -12.11
N PRO A 340 3.66 35.05 -11.26
CA PRO A 340 3.66 35.27 -9.82
C PRO A 340 5.06 35.03 -9.22
N GLY A 341 5.66 36.04 -8.59
CA GLY A 341 7.02 35.97 -8.03
C GLY A 341 8.10 36.75 -8.79
N ASP A 342 7.70 37.63 -9.71
CA ASP A 342 8.49 38.72 -10.33
C ASP A 342 9.69 38.35 -11.23
N ASP A 343 9.93 37.08 -11.59
CA ASP A 343 11.09 36.68 -12.42
C ASP A 343 10.72 35.96 -13.73
N GLY A 344 9.65 36.36 -14.42
CA GLY A 344 9.32 35.78 -15.73
C GLY A 344 8.00 36.23 -16.36
N TYR A 345 7.74 35.71 -17.57
CA TYR A 345 6.55 36.00 -18.37
C TYR A 345 5.84 34.70 -18.77
N ARG A 346 4.50 34.76 -18.79
CA ARG A 346 3.64 33.65 -19.25
C ARG A 346 2.52 34.18 -20.12
N PHE A 347 1.96 33.32 -20.96
CA PHE A 347 0.74 33.66 -21.69
C PHE A 347 -0.42 33.83 -20.72
N ARG A 348 -1.22 34.87 -20.95
CA ARG A 348 -2.47 35.08 -20.22
C ARG A 348 -3.43 33.91 -20.45
N HIS A 349 -3.53 33.46 -21.70
CA HIS A 349 -4.36 32.35 -22.13
C HIS A 349 -3.54 31.35 -22.93
N SER A 350 -3.64 30.09 -22.54
CA SER A 350 -3.00 28.95 -23.21
C SER A 350 -3.39 28.80 -24.67
N LEU A 351 -4.66 29.10 -25.03
CA LEU A 351 -5.14 29.03 -26.42
C LEU A 351 -4.36 29.95 -27.35
N VAL A 352 -3.98 31.14 -26.87
CA VAL A 352 -3.15 32.07 -27.65
C VAL A 352 -1.73 31.51 -27.80
N ARG A 353 -1.18 30.93 -26.73
CA ARG A 353 0.12 30.25 -26.78
C ARG A 353 0.13 29.12 -27.80
N GLU A 354 -0.87 28.26 -27.77
CA GLU A 354 -1.04 27.13 -28.68
C GLU A 354 -1.19 27.60 -30.13
N ALA A 355 -2.03 28.62 -30.38
CA ALA A 355 -2.17 29.20 -31.71
C ALA A 355 -0.83 29.72 -32.26
N VAL A 356 -0.05 30.43 -31.44
CA VAL A 356 1.28 30.96 -31.80
C VAL A 356 2.30 29.83 -31.96
N GLY A 357 2.28 28.83 -31.10
CA GLY A 357 3.20 27.68 -31.15
C GLY A 357 2.95 26.77 -32.35
N ASP A 358 1.69 26.55 -32.72
CA ASP A 358 1.28 25.76 -33.87
C ASP A 358 1.45 26.51 -35.21
N ASP A 359 1.65 27.83 -35.16
CA ASP A 359 2.02 28.63 -36.34
C ASP A 359 3.52 28.51 -36.67
N LEU A 360 4.34 28.04 -35.71
CA LEU A 360 5.77 27.83 -35.94
C LEU A 360 6.03 26.68 -36.93
N LEU A 361 6.86 26.95 -37.94
CA LEU A 361 7.33 25.90 -38.83
C LEU A 361 8.26 24.93 -38.07
N PRO A 362 8.33 23.63 -38.45
CA PRO A 362 9.19 22.65 -37.76
C PRO A 362 10.66 23.08 -37.64
N GLY A 363 11.21 23.74 -38.66
CA GLY A 363 12.58 24.27 -38.63
C GLY A 363 12.77 25.45 -37.66
N GLU A 364 11.74 26.28 -37.50
CA GLU A 364 11.76 27.38 -36.53
C GLU A 364 11.70 26.84 -35.11
N ARG A 365 10.81 25.87 -34.86
CA ARG A 365 10.69 25.15 -33.58
C ARG A 365 12.02 24.52 -33.17
N SER A 366 12.65 23.75 -34.06
CA SER A 366 13.97 23.14 -33.81
C SER A 366 15.05 24.19 -33.51
N ARG A 367 15.07 25.31 -34.25
CA ARG A 367 16.03 26.40 -34.03
C ARG A 367 15.82 27.11 -32.69
N LEU A 368 14.58 27.34 -32.28
CA LEU A 368 14.26 27.95 -30.99
C LEU A 368 14.69 27.03 -29.83
N ASN A 369 14.35 25.74 -29.90
CA ASN A 369 14.78 24.75 -28.91
C ASN A 369 16.31 24.66 -28.80
N ARG A 370 17.03 24.70 -29.93
CA ARG A 370 18.51 24.76 -29.91
C ARG A 370 19.01 26.00 -29.15
N ARG A 371 18.43 27.18 -29.40
CA ARG A 371 18.83 28.42 -28.70
C ARG A 371 18.55 28.35 -27.19
N TYR A 372 17.41 27.78 -26.80
CA TYR A 372 17.10 27.54 -25.39
C TYR A 372 18.14 26.62 -24.74
N ALA A 373 18.50 25.52 -25.41
CA ALA A 373 19.47 24.57 -24.90
C ALA A 373 20.87 25.17 -24.79
N GLU A 374 21.34 25.90 -25.81
CA GLU A 374 22.64 26.60 -25.81
C GLU A 374 22.73 27.66 -24.72
N ALA A 375 21.66 28.45 -24.52
CA ALA A 375 21.60 29.45 -23.46
C ALA A 375 21.72 28.80 -22.08
N LEU A 376 21.03 27.68 -21.87
CA LEU A 376 21.02 26.97 -20.59
C LEU A 376 22.32 26.18 -20.32
N GLU A 377 23.04 25.75 -21.37
CA GLU A 377 24.40 25.22 -21.24
C GLU A 377 25.39 26.31 -20.85
N ALA A 378 25.27 27.50 -21.44
CA ALA A 378 26.17 28.62 -21.19
C ALA A 378 26.00 29.22 -19.78
N ASP A 379 24.76 29.37 -19.31
CA ASP A 379 24.46 29.82 -17.95
C ASP A 379 23.39 28.92 -17.30
N PRO A 380 23.81 27.97 -16.46
CA PRO A 380 22.91 27.12 -15.68
C PRO A 380 21.96 27.84 -14.73
N THR A 381 22.27 29.10 -14.36
CA THR A 381 21.51 29.86 -13.35
C THR A 381 20.28 30.56 -13.93
N LEU A 382 20.06 30.44 -15.25
CA LEU A 382 18.92 31.04 -15.95
C LEU A 382 17.57 30.39 -15.60
N VAL A 383 17.59 29.18 -15.03
CA VAL A 383 16.39 28.46 -14.57
C VAL A 383 16.65 27.87 -13.18
N PRO A 384 15.60 27.54 -12.40
CA PRO A 384 15.75 26.84 -11.14
C PRO A 384 16.53 25.53 -11.31
N ALA A 385 17.50 25.29 -10.42
CA ALA A 385 18.39 24.11 -10.49
C ALA A 385 17.63 22.77 -10.55
N GLY A 386 16.48 22.70 -9.88
CA GLY A 386 15.61 21.51 -9.86
C GLY A 386 14.88 21.20 -11.17
N GLU A 387 14.85 22.13 -12.13
CA GLU A 387 14.17 21.99 -13.42
C GLU A 387 15.15 21.91 -14.60
N ARG A 388 16.38 22.40 -14.41
CA ARG A 388 17.41 22.51 -15.44
C ARG A 388 17.59 21.24 -16.26
N VAL A 389 17.77 20.08 -15.60
CA VAL A 389 18.08 18.82 -16.28
C VAL A 389 16.94 18.40 -17.22
N MET A 390 15.68 18.51 -16.78
CA MET A 390 14.54 18.14 -17.62
C MET A 390 14.35 19.12 -18.78
N ARG A 391 14.47 20.44 -18.52
CA ARG A 391 14.33 21.46 -19.56
C ARG A 391 15.42 21.28 -20.62
N LEU A 392 16.66 21.06 -20.22
CA LEU A 392 17.79 20.84 -21.14
C LEU A 392 17.58 19.58 -22.00
N ALA A 393 17.15 18.47 -21.40
CA ALA A 393 16.83 17.24 -22.13
C ALA A 393 15.71 17.46 -23.16
N SER A 394 14.64 18.18 -22.76
CA SER A 394 13.52 18.52 -23.64
C SER A 394 13.98 19.39 -24.82
N TYR A 395 14.71 20.47 -24.55
CA TYR A 395 15.17 21.40 -25.58
C TYR A 395 16.13 20.71 -26.56
N TRP A 396 17.11 19.92 -26.10
CA TRP A 396 17.99 19.20 -27.04
C TRP A 396 17.26 18.13 -27.86
N TYR A 397 16.30 17.41 -27.27
CA TYR A 397 15.48 16.44 -28.01
C TYR A 397 14.67 17.11 -29.13
N HIS A 398 13.98 18.23 -28.83
CA HIS A 398 13.20 18.97 -29.82
C HIS A 398 14.05 19.82 -30.79
N ALA A 399 15.33 20.06 -30.46
CA ALA A 399 16.31 20.62 -31.38
C ALA A 399 16.76 19.63 -32.46
N HIS A 400 16.44 18.33 -32.30
CA HIS A 400 16.87 17.23 -33.17
C HIS A 400 18.41 17.12 -33.29
N ASP A 401 19.12 17.30 -32.18
CA ASP A 401 20.57 17.14 -32.10
C ASP A 401 20.92 15.90 -31.24
N PRO A 402 21.09 14.71 -31.84
CA PRO A 402 21.29 13.48 -31.07
C PRO A 402 22.61 13.45 -30.28
N ALA A 403 23.62 14.20 -30.72
CA ALA A 403 24.92 14.26 -30.04
C ALA A 403 24.82 14.94 -28.66
N LYS A 404 23.94 15.93 -28.53
CA LYS A 404 23.67 16.61 -27.25
C LYS A 404 22.43 16.10 -26.53
N ALA A 405 21.43 15.63 -27.25
CA ALA A 405 20.18 15.13 -26.67
C ALA A 405 20.38 13.82 -25.89
N LEU A 406 21.17 12.87 -26.41
CA LEU A 406 21.36 11.58 -25.76
C LEU A 406 21.96 11.71 -24.34
N PRO A 407 23.08 12.43 -24.11
CA PRO A 407 23.58 12.68 -22.76
C PRO A 407 22.55 13.38 -21.86
N ALA A 408 21.89 14.44 -22.35
CA ALA A 408 20.95 15.21 -21.55
C ALA A 408 19.72 14.39 -21.11
N VAL A 409 19.19 13.54 -21.99
CA VAL A 409 18.06 12.64 -21.68
C VAL A 409 18.45 11.57 -20.66
N LEU A 410 19.70 11.10 -20.67
CA LEU A 410 20.19 10.14 -19.66
C LEU A 410 20.38 10.78 -18.29
N ASP A 411 20.95 11.99 -18.23
CA ASP A 411 21.02 12.74 -16.97
C ASP A 411 19.61 13.00 -16.41
N ALA A 412 18.66 13.23 -17.31
CA ALA A 412 17.27 13.41 -16.95
C ALA A 412 16.63 12.12 -16.40
N SER A 413 16.90 10.96 -17.00
CA SER A 413 16.35 9.69 -16.52
C SER A 413 16.87 9.36 -15.12
N VAL A 414 18.15 9.65 -14.83
CA VAL A 414 18.75 9.47 -13.49
C VAL A 414 18.07 10.39 -12.47
N THR A 415 17.82 11.65 -12.84
CA THR A 415 17.12 12.60 -11.96
C THR A 415 15.69 12.13 -11.67
N ALA A 416 14.98 11.61 -12.68
CA ALA A 416 13.65 11.02 -12.50
C ALA A 416 13.68 9.79 -11.58
N ARG A 417 14.65 8.88 -11.76
CA ARG A 417 14.86 7.71 -10.89
C ARG A 417 15.03 8.12 -9.43
N ARG A 418 15.90 9.11 -9.15
CA ARG A 418 16.17 9.62 -7.79
C ARG A 418 14.92 10.21 -7.10
N ARG A 419 13.94 10.67 -7.88
CA ARG A 419 12.64 11.17 -7.38
C ARG A 419 11.55 10.08 -7.33
N HIS A 420 11.87 8.82 -7.59
CA HIS A 420 10.90 7.72 -7.79
C HIS A 420 9.88 7.96 -8.92
N ALA A 421 10.22 8.83 -9.88
CA ALA A 421 9.39 9.14 -11.04
C ALA A 421 9.63 8.12 -12.17
N HIS A 422 9.36 6.84 -11.90
CA HIS A 422 9.72 5.74 -12.81
C HIS A 422 8.96 5.77 -14.15
N SER A 423 7.77 6.38 -14.19
CA SER A 423 7.04 6.58 -15.44
C SER A 423 7.74 7.57 -16.37
N GLU A 424 8.24 8.68 -15.83
CA GLU A 424 9.01 9.67 -16.58
C GLU A 424 10.38 9.11 -16.94
N GLN A 425 11.04 8.38 -16.02
CA GLN A 425 12.28 7.66 -16.29
C GLN A 425 12.14 6.72 -17.49
N LEU A 426 11.07 5.91 -17.56
CA LEU A 426 10.84 4.99 -18.68
C LEU A 426 10.75 5.73 -20.01
N ARG A 427 9.99 6.84 -20.07
CA ARG A 427 9.83 7.62 -21.31
C ARG A 427 11.13 8.28 -21.75
N LEU A 428 11.92 8.78 -20.81
CA LEU A 428 13.27 9.31 -21.08
C LEU A 428 14.20 8.21 -21.59
N LEU A 429 14.19 7.02 -20.98
CA LEU A 429 15.01 5.89 -21.45
C LEU A 429 14.59 5.41 -22.85
N GLU A 430 13.30 5.41 -23.18
CA GLU A 430 12.84 5.10 -24.53
C GLU A 430 13.32 6.13 -25.56
N ARG A 431 13.33 7.43 -25.21
CA ARG A 431 13.95 8.46 -26.07
C ARG A 431 15.46 8.25 -26.22
N ALA A 432 16.16 7.90 -25.14
CA ALA A 432 17.58 7.57 -25.23
C ALA A 432 17.81 6.36 -26.16
N MET A 433 16.93 5.37 -26.12
CA MET A 433 16.95 4.23 -27.04
C MET A 433 16.66 4.64 -28.49
N GLU A 434 15.71 5.54 -28.73
CA GLU A 434 15.42 6.12 -30.06
C GLU A 434 16.62 6.88 -30.64
N LEU A 435 17.31 7.65 -29.80
CA LEU A 435 18.46 8.46 -30.20
C LEU A 435 19.75 7.65 -30.40
N TRP A 436 19.82 6.44 -29.83
CA TRP A 436 21.06 5.66 -29.72
C TRP A 436 21.81 5.46 -31.04
N ASP A 437 21.11 5.06 -32.10
CA ASP A 437 21.74 4.78 -33.40
C ASP A 437 22.08 6.06 -34.19
N SER A 438 21.42 7.17 -33.87
CA SER A 438 21.63 8.47 -34.51
C SER A 438 22.73 9.31 -33.84
N ALA A 439 23.09 9.00 -32.59
CA ALA A 439 24.14 9.68 -31.87
C ALA A 439 25.53 9.26 -32.39
N PRO A 440 26.47 10.21 -32.58
CA PRO A 440 27.83 9.89 -33.01
C PRO A 440 28.51 8.86 -32.10
N GLU A 441 29.37 8.02 -32.67
CA GLU A 441 30.13 7.02 -31.92
C GLU A 441 31.01 7.64 -30.83
N ASP A 442 31.67 8.77 -31.13
CA ASP A 442 32.47 9.52 -30.16
C ASP A 442 31.64 9.95 -28.94
N THR A 443 30.41 10.44 -29.16
CA THR A 443 29.49 10.77 -28.07
C THR A 443 29.17 9.53 -27.24
N ARG A 444 28.76 8.43 -27.88
CA ARG A 444 28.42 7.18 -27.19
C ARG A 444 29.60 6.62 -26.39
N ALA A 445 30.82 6.73 -26.92
CA ALA A 445 32.04 6.29 -26.27
C ALA A 445 32.37 7.07 -24.99
N THR A 446 31.85 8.29 -24.82
CA THR A 446 32.00 9.10 -23.59
C THR A 446 30.96 8.81 -22.51
N LEU A 447 29.81 8.23 -22.89
CA LEU A 447 28.74 7.94 -21.94
C LEU A 447 29.16 6.83 -20.98
N ARG A 448 28.83 6.99 -19.71
CA ARG A 448 29.10 6.00 -18.66
C ARG A 448 27.78 5.63 -17.96
N PRO A 449 27.62 4.36 -17.54
CA PRO A 449 26.59 4.01 -16.58
C PRO A 449 26.79 4.85 -15.32
N VAL A 450 25.78 5.60 -14.91
CA VAL A 450 25.83 6.37 -13.66
C VAL A 450 25.77 5.42 -12.45
N ASP A 451 25.07 4.31 -12.62
CA ASP A 451 24.84 3.25 -11.65
C ASP A 451 24.26 2.03 -12.40
N TYR A 452 24.25 0.85 -11.79
CA TYR A 452 23.54 -0.30 -12.33
C TYR A 452 22.27 -0.56 -11.54
N THR A 453 21.18 -0.86 -12.25
CA THR A 453 19.91 -1.15 -11.60
C THR A 453 19.88 -2.58 -11.10
N GLU A 454 19.50 -2.78 -9.84
CA GLU A 454 19.54 -4.07 -9.16
C GLU A 454 20.94 -4.73 -9.33
N VAL A 455 21.03 -6.05 -9.46
CA VAL A 455 22.30 -6.77 -9.66
C VAL A 455 22.71 -6.91 -11.13
N TYR A 456 22.28 -5.99 -12.00
CA TYR A 456 22.61 -6.09 -13.42
C TYR A 456 24.13 -6.09 -13.62
N PRO A 457 24.72 -7.05 -14.37
CA PRO A 457 26.17 -7.16 -14.48
C PRO A 457 26.77 -5.92 -15.14
N PRO A 458 27.79 -5.28 -14.54
CA PRO A 458 28.48 -4.16 -15.16
C PRO A 458 29.08 -4.56 -16.51
N CYS A 459 29.22 -3.60 -17.42
CA CYS A 459 30.12 -3.79 -18.56
C CYS A 459 31.56 -3.69 -18.03
N GLY A 460 32.34 -4.77 -18.17
CA GLY A 460 33.75 -4.78 -17.75
C GLY A 460 33.99 -4.74 -16.23
N CYS A 461 35.24 -4.50 -15.85
CA CYS A 461 35.72 -4.57 -14.47
C CYS A 461 35.53 -3.26 -13.69
N ASP A 462 35.35 -2.12 -14.38
CA ASP A 462 35.24 -0.79 -13.78
C ASP A 462 34.16 0.07 -14.50
N PRO A 463 33.05 0.42 -13.81
CA PRO A 463 31.98 1.27 -14.33
C PRO A 463 32.46 2.66 -14.76
N ALA A 464 33.52 3.20 -14.14
CA ALA A 464 34.05 4.53 -14.47
C ALA A 464 34.74 4.56 -15.84
N THR A 465 35.23 3.41 -16.32
CA THR A 465 36.02 3.34 -17.55
C THR A 465 35.26 2.71 -18.72
N THR A 466 34.19 1.95 -18.45
CA THR A 466 33.50 1.21 -19.50
C THR A 466 32.35 2.01 -20.12
N PRO A 467 32.30 2.18 -21.45
CA PRO A 467 31.22 2.89 -22.11
C PRO A 467 29.85 2.24 -21.89
N LEU A 468 28.83 3.09 -21.81
CA LEU A 468 27.43 2.68 -21.77
C LEU A 468 27.07 1.91 -23.06
N ARG A 469 26.31 0.83 -22.93
CA ARG A 469 25.80 0.03 -24.06
C ARG A 469 24.29 0.13 -24.16
N TYR A 470 23.77 -0.15 -25.34
CA TYR A 470 22.33 -0.19 -25.59
C TYR A 470 21.59 -1.18 -24.66
N LEU A 471 22.23 -2.30 -24.32
CA LEU A 471 21.69 -3.30 -23.37
C LEU A 471 21.54 -2.76 -21.95
N ASP A 472 22.39 -1.81 -21.53
CA ASP A 472 22.31 -1.20 -20.20
C ASP A 472 21.05 -0.33 -20.11
N LEU A 473 20.76 0.46 -21.16
CA LEU A 473 19.52 1.25 -21.27
C LEU A 473 18.27 0.38 -21.20
N MET A 474 18.28 -0.77 -21.91
CA MET A 474 17.15 -1.70 -21.88
C MET A 474 16.96 -2.35 -20.50
N ALA A 475 18.04 -2.56 -19.74
CA ALA A 475 17.96 -3.10 -18.39
C ALA A 475 17.29 -2.09 -17.45
N GLU A 476 17.74 -0.83 -17.47
CA GLU A 476 17.11 0.25 -16.71
C GLU A 476 15.64 0.44 -17.09
N ALA A 477 15.33 0.44 -18.39
CA ALA A 477 13.97 0.66 -18.88
C ALA A 477 13.04 -0.52 -18.50
N ALA A 478 13.55 -1.75 -18.51
CA ALA A 478 12.79 -2.90 -18.05
C ALA A 478 12.46 -2.80 -16.55
N VAL A 479 13.36 -2.26 -15.72
CA VAL A 479 13.09 -2.02 -14.30
C VAL A 479 12.11 -0.87 -14.11
N ALA A 480 12.35 0.28 -14.73
CA ALA A 480 11.46 1.43 -14.66
C ALA A 480 10.02 1.06 -15.07
N GLY A 481 9.86 0.27 -16.15
CA GLY A 481 8.56 -0.23 -16.59
C GLY A 481 7.90 -1.21 -15.62
N ARG A 482 8.65 -2.07 -14.92
CA ARG A 482 8.09 -2.89 -13.83
C ARG A 482 7.59 -2.03 -12.68
N ARG A 483 8.43 -1.10 -12.21
CA ARG A 483 8.17 -0.26 -11.03
C ARG A 483 7.00 0.70 -11.25
N CYS A 484 6.85 1.26 -12.45
CA CYS A 484 5.73 2.14 -12.76
C CYS A 484 4.45 1.40 -13.21
N GLY A 485 4.45 0.07 -13.25
CA GLY A 485 3.28 -0.74 -13.62
C GLY A 485 3.04 -0.92 -15.12
N GLU A 486 3.89 -0.35 -15.98
CA GLU A 486 3.91 -0.53 -17.45
C GLU A 486 4.48 -1.91 -17.85
N ARG A 487 3.88 -2.97 -17.29
CA ARG A 487 4.38 -4.35 -17.35
C ARG A 487 4.46 -4.89 -18.78
N GLU A 488 3.51 -4.53 -19.65
CA GLU A 488 3.56 -4.89 -21.08
C GLU A 488 4.75 -4.26 -21.81
N ARG A 489 5.06 -3.00 -21.51
CA ARG A 489 6.19 -2.29 -22.14
C ARG A 489 7.50 -2.89 -21.65
N ALA A 490 7.64 -3.09 -20.34
CA ALA A 490 8.79 -3.78 -19.75
C ALA A 490 9.00 -5.17 -20.38
N LEU A 491 7.93 -5.96 -20.57
CA LEU A 491 8.04 -7.29 -21.21
C LEU A 491 8.54 -7.19 -22.66
N LYS A 492 8.10 -6.19 -23.44
CA LYS A 492 8.59 -5.98 -24.81
C LYS A 492 10.07 -5.63 -24.82
N ILE A 493 10.51 -4.74 -23.93
CA ILE A 493 11.92 -4.35 -23.78
C ILE A 493 12.76 -5.56 -23.39
N THR A 494 12.35 -6.32 -22.37
CA THR A 494 13.04 -7.54 -21.94
C THR A 494 13.15 -8.57 -23.06
N LYS A 495 12.09 -8.79 -23.84
CA LYS A 495 12.14 -9.71 -25.01
C LYS A 495 13.11 -9.24 -26.08
N ARG A 496 13.17 -7.93 -26.35
CA ARG A 496 14.10 -7.36 -27.33
C ARG A 496 15.55 -7.50 -26.87
N ALA A 497 15.82 -7.25 -25.58
CA ALA A 497 17.15 -7.43 -25.00
C ALA A 497 17.62 -8.89 -25.05
N LEU A 498 16.73 -9.84 -24.72
CA LEU A 498 17.03 -11.27 -24.83
C LEU A 498 17.38 -11.70 -26.25
N HIS A 499 16.69 -11.17 -27.27
CA HIS A 499 16.99 -11.49 -28.67
C HIS A 499 18.35 -10.96 -29.11
N LEU A 500 18.77 -9.78 -28.63
CA LEU A 500 20.11 -9.26 -28.92
C LEU A 500 21.21 -10.10 -28.24
N LEU A 501 20.91 -10.70 -27.10
CA LEU A 501 21.85 -11.54 -26.35
C LEU A 501 21.96 -12.99 -26.87
N GLU A 502 21.14 -13.41 -27.84
CA GLU A 502 21.17 -14.79 -28.38
C GLU A 502 22.52 -15.12 -29.03
N ASP A 503 23.20 -14.13 -29.61
CA ASP A 503 24.45 -14.31 -30.36
C ASP A 503 25.71 -13.74 -29.65
N ASP A 504 25.55 -13.02 -28.54
CA ASP A 504 26.62 -12.21 -27.91
C ASP A 504 27.48 -12.96 -26.86
N GLY A 505 27.08 -14.18 -26.45
CA GLY A 505 27.87 -15.00 -25.52
C GLY A 505 27.96 -14.43 -24.08
N GLU A 506 26.98 -13.62 -23.65
CA GLU A 506 26.94 -12.97 -22.33
C GLU A 506 25.88 -13.60 -21.38
N PRO A 507 26.16 -14.77 -20.80
CA PRO A 507 25.16 -15.56 -20.08
C PRO A 507 24.61 -14.89 -18.81
N LEU A 508 25.42 -14.08 -18.10
CA LEU A 508 24.98 -13.39 -16.88
C LEU A 508 23.90 -12.33 -17.18
N ARG A 509 24.04 -11.55 -18.26
CA ARG A 509 23.05 -10.55 -18.64
C ARG A 509 21.76 -11.21 -19.15
N ALA A 510 21.91 -12.27 -19.93
CA ALA A 510 20.77 -13.05 -20.39
C ALA A 510 20.00 -13.64 -19.19
N ALA A 511 20.71 -14.23 -18.22
CA ALA A 511 20.10 -14.76 -17.00
C ALA A 511 19.34 -13.68 -16.21
N TRP A 512 19.93 -12.50 -16.04
CA TRP A 512 19.25 -11.37 -15.37
C TRP A 512 17.95 -10.98 -16.09
N PHE A 513 17.97 -10.82 -17.42
CA PHE A 513 16.74 -10.51 -18.18
C PHE A 513 15.69 -11.63 -18.09
N TRP A 514 16.09 -12.89 -18.01
CA TRP A 514 15.18 -14.01 -17.75
C TRP A 514 14.56 -13.95 -16.36
N VAL A 515 15.29 -13.56 -15.31
CA VAL A 515 14.74 -13.28 -13.97
C VAL A 515 13.69 -12.15 -14.05
N GLN A 516 13.98 -11.06 -14.75
CA GLN A 516 13.02 -9.97 -14.91
C GLN A 516 11.75 -10.40 -15.66
N ARG A 517 11.91 -11.24 -16.69
CA ARG A 517 10.78 -11.83 -17.40
C ARG A 517 9.95 -12.72 -16.49
N SER A 518 10.58 -13.52 -15.63
CA SER A 518 9.87 -14.33 -14.63
C SER A 518 9.00 -13.47 -13.71
N ARG A 519 9.56 -12.39 -13.16
CA ARG A 519 8.84 -11.44 -12.30
C ARG A 519 7.64 -10.82 -13.02
N LEU A 520 7.82 -10.44 -14.29
CA LEU A 520 6.75 -9.90 -15.14
C LEU A 520 5.62 -10.90 -15.41
N MET A 521 5.94 -12.17 -15.69
CA MET A 521 4.94 -13.22 -15.93
C MET A 521 4.07 -13.44 -14.68
N GLN A 522 4.70 -13.45 -13.50
CA GLN A 522 4.01 -13.55 -12.21
C GLN A 522 3.13 -12.32 -11.95
N ALA A 523 3.68 -11.11 -12.12
CA ALA A 523 2.95 -9.86 -11.85
C ALA A 523 1.74 -9.62 -12.77
N MET A 524 1.78 -10.16 -14.00
CA MET A 524 0.67 -10.08 -14.96
C MET A 524 -0.28 -11.31 -14.90
N ALA A 525 -0.07 -12.24 -13.96
CA ALA A 525 -0.80 -13.49 -13.85
C ALA A 525 -0.86 -14.30 -15.17
N ARG A 526 0.23 -14.29 -15.96
CA ARG A 526 0.36 -15.06 -17.23
C ARG A 526 1.10 -16.38 -17.06
N GLY A 527 1.52 -16.69 -15.83
CA GLY A 527 2.22 -17.90 -15.46
C GLY A 527 2.93 -17.72 -14.12
N ASP A 528 3.49 -18.81 -13.61
CA ASP A 528 4.26 -18.84 -12.36
C ASP A 528 5.70 -18.31 -12.49
N GLY A 529 6.17 -18.09 -13.73
CA GLY A 529 7.52 -17.63 -14.04
C GLY A 529 8.63 -18.68 -13.87
N TRP A 530 8.30 -19.96 -13.65
CA TRP A 530 9.30 -21.01 -13.44
C TRP A 530 10.09 -21.32 -14.70
N LYS A 531 9.41 -21.38 -15.85
CA LYS A 531 10.07 -21.66 -17.14
C LYS A 531 11.18 -20.65 -17.41
N GLU A 532 10.90 -19.38 -17.19
CA GLU A 532 11.88 -18.29 -17.29
C GLU A 532 13.03 -18.44 -16.30
N LEU A 533 12.76 -18.77 -15.03
CA LEU A 533 13.79 -18.98 -14.02
C LEU A 533 14.68 -20.19 -14.32
N GLY A 534 14.10 -21.29 -14.83
CA GLY A 534 14.85 -22.47 -15.24
C GLY A 534 15.88 -22.14 -16.32
N THR A 535 15.51 -21.34 -17.32
CA THR A 535 16.46 -20.85 -18.33
C THR A 535 17.55 -19.98 -17.72
N ALA A 536 17.22 -19.10 -16.77
CA ALA A 536 18.24 -18.31 -16.05
C ALA A 536 19.22 -19.20 -15.26
N GLN A 537 18.73 -20.25 -14.59
CA GLN A 537 19.56 -21.21 -13.86
C GLN A 537 20.49 -22.00 -14.77
N GLU A 538 20.05 -22.37 -15.97
CA GLU A 538 20.89 -23.03 -16.96
C GLU A 538 22.01 -22.13 -17.46
N LEU A 539 21.71 -20.85 -17.71
CA LEU A 539 22.69 -19.87 -18.20
C LEU A 539 23.81 -19.58 -17.19
N VAL A 540 23.50 -19.54 -15.89
CA VAL A 540 24.52 -19.30 -14.85
C VAL A 540 25.29 -20.55 -14.44
N ARG A 541 24.85 -21.74 -14.90
CA ARG A 541 25.45 -23.02 -14.51
C ARG A 541 26.90 -23.12 -14.98
N GLY A 542 27.81 -23.42 -14.04
CA GLY A 542 29.23 -23.59 -14.33
C GLY A 542 30.03 -22.28 -14.46
N LEU A 543 29.38 -21.12 -14.31
CA LEU A 543 30.06 -19.83 -14.22
C LEU A 543 30.61 -19.58 -12.81
N PRO A 544 31.65 -18.73 -12.66
CA PRO A 544 32.09 -18.24 -11.35
C PRO A 544 30.95 -17.58 -10.56
N PRO A 545 30.99 -17.62 -9.21
CA PRO A 545 30.04 -16.89 -8.37
C PRO A 545 29.98 -15.41 -8.75
N SER A 546 28.77 -14.87 -8.88
CA SER A 546 28.48 -13.46 -9.16
C SER A 546 27.17 -13.08 -8.48
N GLU A 547 26.88 -11.79 -8.36
CA GLU A 547 25.63 -11.31 -7.77
C GLU A 547 24.39 -11.82 -8.52
N VAL A 548 24.43 -11.84 -9.86
CA VAL A 548 23.34 -12.43 -10.68
C VAL A 548 23.18 -13.91 -10.37
N HIS A 549 24.27 -14.65 -10.21
CA HIS A 549 24.18 -16.07 -9.85
C HIS A 549 23.49 -16.24 -8.48
N ALA A 550 23.88 -15.44 -7.50
CA ALA A 550 23.26 -15.44 -6.18
C ALA A 550 21.77 -15.05 -6.25
N GLU A 551 21.40 -14.03 -7.03
CA GLU A 551 20.00 -13.60 -7.22
C GLU A 551 19.15 -14.68 -7.90
N VAL A 552 19.68 -15.32 -8.95
CA VAL A 552 18.98 -16.42 -9.65
C VAL A 552 18.69 -17.56 -8.68
N LEU A 553 19.67 -17.98 -7.88
CA LEU A 553 19.49 -19.05 -6.90
C LEU A 553 18.55 -18.64 -5.77
N ALA A 554 18.68 -17.42 -5.23
CA ALA A 554 17.79 -16.91 -4.18
C ALA A 554 16.33 -16.82 -4.67
N THR A 555 16.13 -16.33 -5.91
CA THR A 555 14.80 -16.21 -6.52
C THR A 555 14.19 -17.59 -6.78
N ALA A 556 14.99 -18.55 -7.30
CA ALA A 556 14.55 -19.92 -7.51
C ALA A 556 14.21 -20.62 -6.18
N ALA A 557 15.04 -20.47 -5.15
CA ALA A 557 14.78 -21.01 -3.82
C ALA A 557 13.48 -20.46 -3.22
N ASN A 558 13.27 -19.14 -3.30
CA ASN A 558 12.04 -18.50 -2.83
C ASN A 558 10.82 -18.96 -3.63
N TRP A 559 10.95 -19.13 -4.94
CA TRP A 559 9.88 -19.68 -5.78
C TRP A 559 9.53 -21.11 -5.35
N SER A 560 10.54 -21.96 -5.15
CA SER A 560 10.36 -23.36 -4.76
C SER A 560 9.76 -23.49 -3.37
N MET A 561 10.19 -22.68 -2.40
CA MET A 561 9.63 -22.66 -1.04
C MET A 561 8.10 -22.53 -1.04
N LEU A 562 7.53 -21.72 -1.95
CA LEU A 562 6.09 -21.45 -1.99
C LEU A 562 5.27 -22.46 -2.80
N ARG A 563 5.91 -23.33 -3.62
CA ARG A 563 5.22 -24.17 -4.62
C ARG A 563 5.66 -25.63 -4.63
N ALA A 564 6.97 -25.85 -4.51
CA ALA A 564 7.61 -27.17 -4.50
C ALA A 564 8.70 -27.23 -3.42
N PRO A 565 8.35 -27.02 -2.14
CA PRO A 565 9.29 -27.14 -1.03
C PRO A 565 9.85 -28.58 -0.95
N GLY A 566 11.14 -28.69 -0.67
CA GLY A 566 11.85 -29.97 -0.62
C GLY A 566 13.38 -29.84 -0.62
N PRO A 567 14.11 -30.97 -0.71
CA PRO A 567 15.58 -30.99 -0.66
C PRO A 567 16.25 -30.12 -1.72
N ASP A 568 15.71 -30.09 -2.94
CA ASP A 568 16.25 -29.27 -4.02
C ASP A 568 16.10 -27.77 -3.74
N ALA A 569 14.99 -27.37 -3.11
CA ALA A 569 14.76 -25.99 -2.67
C ALA A 569 15.74 -25.59 -1.56
N MET A 570 15.98 -26.51 -0.60
CA MET A 570 16.97 -26.32 0.46
C MET A 570 18.36 -26.11 -0.11
N SER A 571 18.82 -27.02 -0.99
CA SER A 571 20.13 -26.93 -1.61
C SER A 571 20.29 -25.66 -2.44
N ALA A 572 19.25 -25.23 -3.15
CA ALA A 572 19.25 -23.96 -3.86
C ALA A 572 19.40 -22.76 -2.90
N ALA A 573 18.72 -22.78 -1.74
CA ALA A 573 18.80 -21.72 -0.74
C ALA A 573 20.18 -21.66 -0.06
N GLU A 574 20.77 -22.81 0.30
CA GLU A 574 22.13 -22.90 0.86
C GLU A 574 23.16 -22.34 -0.10
N ARG A 575 23.09 -22.74 -1.37
CA ARG A 575 23.99 -22.22 -2.42
C ARG A 575 23.79 -20.73 -2.66
N ALA A 576 22.55 -20.24 -2.59
CA ALA A 576 22.27 -18.80 -2.69
C ALA A 576 22.95 -18.01 -1.57
N VAL A 577 22.87 -18.50 -0.32
CA VAL A 577 23.56 -17.88 0.84
C VAL A 577 25.07 -17.91 0.66
N GLU A 578 25.63 -19.06 0.27
CA GLU A 578 27.06 -19.21 0.02
C GLU A 578 27.55 -18.23 -1.05
N TYR A 579 26.85 -18.15 -2.18
CA TYR A 579 27.27 -17.33 -3.31
C TYR A 579 27.13 -15.85 -2.99
N ALA A 580 26.04 -15.45 -2.32
CA ALA A 580 25.85 -14.08 -1.86
C ALA A 580 26.98 -13.62 -0.94
N ARG A 581 27.42 -14.49 -0.01
CA ARG A 581 28.59 -14.21 0.86
C ARG A 581 29.89 -14.06 0.10
N MET A 582 30.15 -14.96 -0.86
CA MET A 582 31.39 -14.93 -1.64
C MET A 582 31.55 -13.62 -2.44
N VAL A 583 30.44 -13.03 -2.88
CA VAL A 583 30.44 -11.81 -3.69
C VAL A 583 30.10 -10.54 -2.91
N GLY A 584 29.80 -10.65 -1.60
CA GLY A 584 29.47 -9.51 -0.74
C GLY A 584 28.06 -8.94 -0.96
N ALA A 585 27.13 -9.71 -1.54
CA ALA A 585 25.76 -9.28 -1.78
C ALA A 585 24.87 -9.45 -0.53
N GLU A 586 24.99 -8.54 0.43
CA GLU A 586 24.35 -8.63 1.76
C GLU A 586 22.82 -8.79 1.69
N ASP A 587 22.13 -7.99 0.87
CA ASP A 587 20.67 -8.04 0.75
C ASP A 587 20.18 -9.39 0.19
N ILE A 588 20.90 -9.96 -0.77
CA ILE A 588 20.60 -11.29 -1.31
C ILE A 588 20.86 -12.34 -0.23
N GLU A 589 21.95 -12.21 0.53
CA GLU A 589 22.27 -13.12 1.63
C GLU A 589 21.13 -13.15 2.66
N LEU A 590 20.67 -12.00 3.14
CA LEU A 590 19.62 -11.93 4.16
C LEU A 590 18.31 -12.53 3.67
N ASN A 591 17.93 -12.27 2.42
CA ASN A 591 16.74 -12.85 1.79
C ASN A 591 16.84 -14.37 1.60
N ALA A 592 18.01 -14.85 1.17
CA ALA A 592 18.28 -16.27 1.03
C ALA A 592 18.29 -16.98 2.40
N ARG A 593 18.86 -16.35 3.44
CA ARG A 593 18.87 -16.88 4.82
C ARG A 593 17.46 -16.99 5.41
N LEU A 594 16.56 -16.04 5.14
CA LEU A 594 15.15 -16.15 5.54
C LEU A 594 14.44 -17.33 4.86
N THR A 595 14.70 -17.52 3.56
CA THR A 595 14.15 -18.63 2.77
C THR A 595 14.68 -19.97 3.29
N LEU A 596 15.99 -20.07 3.50
CA LEU A 596 16.66 -21.23 4.07
C LEU A 596 16.11 -21.56 5.46
N GLY A 597 15.97 -20.55 6.34
CA GLY A 597 15.43 -20.75 7.69
C GLY A 597 14.00 -21.30 7.68
N GLY A 598 13.14 -20.82 6.78
CA GLY A 598 11.80 -21.37 6.59
C GLY A 598 11.82 -22.83 6.11
N LEU A 599 12.64 -23.13 5.10
CA LEU A 599 12.81 -24.50 4.60
C LEU A 599 13.36 -25.47 5.66
N MET A 600 14.27 -25.01 6.53
CA MET A 600 14.79 -25.78 7.67
C MET A 600 13.68 -26.15 8.64
N VAL A 601 12.81 -25.19 9.00
CA VAL A 601 11.63 -25.47 9.84
C VAL A 601 10.72 -26.50 9.17
N ASP A 602 10.46 -26.35 7.87
CA ASP A 602 9.62 -27.26 7.08
C ASP A 602 10.19 -28.68 6.95
N ALA A 603 11.52 -28.80 6.99
CA ALA A 603 12.25 -30.07 6.99
C ALA A 603 12.36 -30.72 8.39
N GLY A 604 11.97 -30.01 9.46
CA GLY A 604 12.01 -30.49 10.84
C GLY A 604 13.20 -29.99 11.67
N GLU A 605 14.09 -29.19 11.08
CA GLU A 605 15.20 -28.51 11.79
C GLU A 605 14.71 -27.22 12.46
N ILE A 606 13.70 -27.35 13.32
CA ILE A 606 12.90 -26.22 13.85
C ILE A 606 13.78 -25.17 14.55
N ASP A 607 14.58 -25.58 15.54
CA ASP A 607 15.34 -24.64 16.36
C ASP A 607 16.41 -23.90 15.56
N ALA A 608 17.11 -24.62 14.67
CA ALA A 608 18.14 -24.05 13.82
C ALA A 608 17.56 -23.07 12.78
N GLY A 609 16.44 -23.44 12.15
CA GLY A 609 15.75 -22.57 11.19
C GLY A 609 15.23 -21.29 11.83
N LEU A 610 14.58 -21.38 13.00
CA LEU A 610 14.09 -20.20 13.73
C LEU A 610 15.23 -19.30 14.22
N ALA A 611 16.31 -19.88 14.75
CA ALA A 611 17.48 -19.11 15.18
C ALA A 611 18.06 -18.28 14.02
N GLN A 612 18.15 -18.88 12.83
CA GLN A 612 18.61 -18.17 11.64
C GLN A 612 17.68 -17.01 11.25
N MET A 613 16.37 -17.21 11.29
CA MET A 613 15.39 -16.17 10.96
C MET A 613 15.37 -15.02 12.00
N HIS A 614 15.53 -15.34 13.29
CA HIS A 614 15.66 -14.33 14.35
C HIS A 614 16.93 -13.48 14.19
N GLU A 615 18.05 -14.10 13.82
CA GLU A 615 19.29 -13.36 13.59
C GLU A 615 19.15 -12.41 12.39
N VAL A 616 18.53 -12.85 11.30
CA VAL A 616 18.24 -11.95 10.16
C VAL A 616 17.33 -10.80 10.61
N LYS A 617 16.25 -11.04 11.35
CA LYS A 617 15.37 -9.96 11.88
C LYS A 617 16.19 -8.94 12.67
N LYS A 618 17.07 -9.38 13.56
CA LYS A 618 17.92 -8.51 14.39
C LYS A 618 18.88 -7.68 13.54
N GLU A 619 19.54 -8.29 12.57
CA GLU A 619 20.47 -7.65 11.66
C GLU A 619 19.78 -6.57 10.82
N VAL A 620 18.61 -6.91 10.27
CA VAL A 620 17.76 -6.01 9.48
C VAL A 620 17.32 -4.78 10.29
N LEU A 621 16.89 -4.96 11.55
CA LEU A 621 16.50 -3.84 12.43
C LEU A 621 17.70 -2.98 12.84
N THR A 622 18.85 -3.59 13.12
CA THR A 622 20.06 -2.86 13.53
C THR A 622 20.59 -1.97 12.41
N ARG A 623 20.47 -2.42 11.16
CA ARG A 623 20.93 -1.70 9.96
C ARG A 623 19.87 -0.80 9.32
N GLY A 624 18.62 -0.85 9.77
CA GLY A 624 17.52 -0.09 9.18
C GLY A 624 17.16 -0.52 7.75
N LEU A 625 17.35 -1.81 7.42
CA LEU A 625 17.10 -2.34 6.07
C LEU A 625 15.60 -2.56 5.85
N THR A 626 14.89 -1.50 5.45
CA THR A 626 13.42 -1.54 5.24
C THR A 626 13.00 -2.61 4.23
N THR A 627 13.86 -2.90 3.24
CA THR A 627 13.67 -3.89 2.16
C THR A 627 13.43 -5.31 2.64
N VAL A 628 14.02 -5.69 3.78
CA VAL A 628 13.94 -7.04 4.34
C VAL A 628 13.03 -7.10 5.57
N VAL A 629 12.61 -5.96 6.12
CA VAL A 629 11.68 -5.93 7.27
C VAL A 629 10.35 -6.57 6.92
N GLY A 630 9.78 -6.25 5.75
CA GLY A 630 8.53 -6.85 5.29
C GLY A 630 8.62 -8.38 5.27
N ARG A 631 9.66 -8.92 4.62
CA ARG A 631 9.85 -10.38 4.50
C ARG A 631 10.16 -11.06 5.84
N SER A 632 11.01 -10.49 6.68
CA SER A 632 11.35 -11.06 7.99
C SER A 632 10.15 -11.12 8.92
N HIS A 633 9.33 -10.07 8.97
CA HIS A 633 8.15 -9.99 9.84
C HIS A 633 6.90 -10.67 9.25
N VAL A 634 6.97 -11.16 8.01
CA VAL A 634 5.96 -12.04 7.43
C VAL A 634 6.36 -13.51 7.59
N ASN A 635 7.59 -13.87 7.22
CA ASN A 635 8.00 -15.27 7.16
C ASN A 635 8.27 -15.88 8.54
N LEU A 636 8.94 -15.17 9.45
CA LEU A 636 9.25 -15.70 10.79
C LEU A 636 7.97 -15.99 11.60
N PRO A 637 7.00 -15.07 11.70
CA PRO A 637 5.72 -15.38 12.35
C PRO A 637 4.95 -16.49 11.66
N SER A 638 5.01 -16.60 10.32
CA SER A 638 4.37 -17.69 9.60
C SER A 638 4.97 -19.05 9.95
N ALA A 639 6.30 -19.14 10.08
CA ALA A 639 6.99 -20.35 10.52
C ALA A 639 6.62 -20.73 11.96
N LEU A 640 6.60 -19.75 12.87
CA LEU A 640 6.17 -19.93 14.27
C LEU A 640 4.72 -20.43 14.36
N GLU A 641 3.80 -19.82 13.60
CA GLU A 641 2.41 -20.29 13.50
C GLU A 641 2.33 -21.72 12.97
N GLY A 642 3.17 -22.05 11.96
CA GLY A 642 3.28 -23.38 11.36
C GLY A 642 3.51 -24.51 12.35
N ILE A 643 4.29 -24.25 13.39
CA ILE A 643 4.67 -25.21 14.43
C ILE A 643 3.89 -25.03 15.74
N GLY A 644 2.88 -24.15 15.78
CA GLY A 644 1.97 -23.96 16.92
C GLY A 644 2.42 -22.93 17.96
N ARG A 645 3.43 -22.09 17.68
CA ARG A 645 3.92 -21.02 18.57
C ARG A 645 3.22 -19.68 18.27
N SER A 646 1.89 -19.69 18.33
CA SER A 646 1.06 -18.56 17.90
C SER A 646 1.25 -17.29 18.75
N GLN A 647 1.41 -17.41 20.07
CA GLN A 647 1.61 -16.25 20.93
C GLN A 647 2.90 -15.48 20.59
N GLU A 648 3.97 -16.18 20.23
CA GLU A 648 5.24 -15.57 19.82
C GLU A 648 5.12 -14.90 18.44
N ALA A 649 4.37 -15.51 17.51
CA ALA A 649 4.07 -14.93 16.22
C ALA A 649 3.34 -13.57 16.37
N VAL A 650 2.34 -13.48 17.25
CA VAL A 650 1.58 -12.23 17.52
C VAL A 650 2.49 -11.10 17.99
N VAL A 651 3.46 -11.38 18.86
CA VAL A 651 4.40 -10.36 19.37
C VAL A 651 5.20 -9.74 18.23
N ILE A 652 5.76 -10.57 17.36
CA ILE A 652 6.56 -10.11 16.21
C ILE A 652 5.70 -9.39 15.18
N LEU A 653 4.46 -9.85 14.94
CA LEU A 653 3.55 -9.22 14.00
C LEU A 653 3.13 -7.82 14.46
N ARG A 654 2.84 -7.63 15.75
CA ARG A 654 2.52 -6.30 16.31
C ARG A 654 3.72 -5.34 16.24
N GLU A 655 4.93 -5.85 16.46
CA GLU A 655 6.17 -5.07 16.24
C GLU A 655 6.30 -4.65 14.77
N GLY A 656 6.11 -5.59 13.83
CA GLY A 656 6.16 -5.34 12.39
C GLY A 656 5.11 -4.35 11.90
N LEU A 657 3.88 -4.43 12.42
CA LEU A 657 2.81 -3.48 12.12
C LEU A 657 3.17 -2.06 12.53
N ARG A 658 3.74 -1.87 13.73
CA ARG A 658 4.21 -0.55 14.17
C ARG A 658 5.29 0.01 13.24
N LEU A 659 6.27 -0.82 12.85
CA LEU A 659 7.37 -0.42 11.96
C LEU A 659 6.87 -0.09 10.55
N THR A 660 6.02 -0.94 9.98
CA THR A 660 5.47 -0.71 8.64
C THR A 660 4.55 0.50 8.59
N GLN A 661 3.81 0.80 9.66
CA GLN A 661 3.01 2.03 9.77
C GLN A 661 3.87 3.28 9.93
N GLU A 662 4.96 3.19 10.68
CA GLU A 662 5.95 4.28 10.82
C GLU A 662 6.62 4.60 9.47
N TRP A 663 6.93 3.57 8.69
CA TRP A 663 7.63 3.70 7.41
C TRP A 663 6.72 3.79 6.17
N GLY A 664 5.39 3.62 6.33
CA GLY A 664 4.42 3.71 5.23
C GLY A 664 4.42 2.51 4.26
N LEU A 665 4.73 1.31 4.75
CA LEU A 665 4.86 0.09 3.95
C LEU A 665 3.54 -0.70 3.88
N ARG A 666 2.52 -0.13 3.22
CA ARG A 666 1.13 -0.64 3.27
C ARG A 666 0.93 -2.08 2.80
N ASP A 667 1.59 -2.52 1.74
CA ASP A 667 1.39 -3.88 1.24
C ASP A 667 2.04 -4.91 2.19
N SER A 668 3.23 -4.61 2.71
CA SER A 668 3.87 -5.38 3.79
C SER A 668 3.02 -5.38 5.06
N GLU A 669 2.42 -4.24 5.43
CA GLU A 669 1.49 -4.13 6.54
C GLU A 669 0.28 -5.06 6.34
N ALA A 670 -0.30 -5.11 5.14
CA ALA A 670 -1.45 -5.97 4.84
C ALA A 670 -1.14 -7.47 4.94
N TRP A 671 0.07 -7.88 4.56
CA TRP A 671 0.55 -9.25 4.81
C TRP A 671 0.66 -9.55 6.30
N MET A 672 1.21 -8.63 7.10
CA MET A 672 1.31 -8.80 8.55
C MET A 672 -0.05 -8.87 9.22
N TRP A 673 -1.01 -8.04 8.82
CA TRP A 673 -2.40 -8.13 9.29
C TRP A 673 -3.03 -9.49 8.99
N THR A 674 -2.77 -10.05 7.81
CA THR A 674 -3.27 -11.37 7.41
C THR A 674 -2.71 -12.48 8.30
N ASN A 675 -1.41 -12.47 8.56
CA ASN A 675 -0.76 -13.44 9.45
C ASN A 675 -1.21 -13.25 10.90
N LEU A 676 -1.44 -12.00 11.33
CA LEU A 676 -1.93 -11.70 12.68
C LEU A 676 -3.33 -12.27 12.88
N ALA A 677 -4.22 -12.07 11.91
CA ALA A 677 -5.57 -12.64 11.95
C ALA A 677 -5.53 -14.17 12.13
N GLU A 678 -4.60 -14.86 11.46
CA GLU A 678 -4.46 -16.30 11.61
C GLU A 678 -3.98 -16.73 12.99
N SER A 679 -2.91 -16.12 13.52
CA SER A 679 -2.43 -16.46 14.86
C SER A 679 -3.46 -16.14 15.94
N LEU A 680 -4.25 -15.08 15.77
CA LEU A 680 -5.37 -14.75 16.66
C LEU A 680 -6.52 -15.76 16.57
N ILE A 681 -6.84 -16.28 15.38
CA ILE A 681 -7.82 -17.38 15.22
C ILE A 681 -7.38 -18.59 16.02
N SER A 682 -6.12 -18.98 15.84
CA SER A 682 -5.46 -20.09 16.54
C SER A 682 -5.53 -19.94 18.07
N LEU A 683 -5.34 -18.73 18.59
CA LEU A 683 -5.41 -18.40 20.03
C LEU A 683 -6.84 -18.24 20.57
N GLY A 684 -7.88 -18.33 19.72
CA GLY A 684 -9.27 -18.10 20.13
C GLY A 684 -9.65 -16.63 20.30
N GLN A 685 -8.84 -15.68 19.81
CA GLN A 685 -9.12 -14.25 19.86
C GLN A 685 -9.87 -13.80 18.59
N TRP A 686 -11.05 -14.37 18.35
CA TRP A 686 -11.73 -14.32 17.05
C TRP A 686 -12.24 -12.93 16.64
N ASP A 687 -12.66 -12.10 17.61
CA ASP A 687 -13.10 -10.74 17.30
C ASP A 687 -11.93 -9.86 16.85
N GLU A 688 -10.81 -9.91 17.57
CA GLU A 688 -9.57 -9.22 17.16
C GLU A 688 -9.03 -9.78 15.83
N ALA A 689 -9.17 -11.09 15.58
CA ALA A 689 -8.80 -11.68 14.31
C ALA A 689 -9.65 -11.17 13.13
N ALA A 690 -10.96 -10.99 13.33
CA ALA A 690 -11.84 -10.42 12.33
C ALA A 690 -11.45 -8.98 12.01
N GLU A 691 -11.15 -8.18 13.04
CA GLU A 691 -10.65 -6.81 12.87
C GLU A 691 -9.32 -6.77 12.12
N ALA A 692 -8.38 -7.65 12.45
CA ALA A 692 -7.11 -7.79 11.75
C ALA A 692 -7.31 -8.12 10.26
N ALA A 693 -8.21 -9.05 9.92
CA ALA A 693 -8.51 -9.38 8.54
C ALA A 693 -9.18 -8.21 7.78
N VAL A 694 -10.07 -7.45 8.43
CA VAL A 694 -10.65 -6.23 7.85
C VAL A 694 -9.58 -5.15 7.62
N ASN A 695 -8.63 -5.00 8.56
CA ASN A 695 -7.49 -4.09 8.40
C ASN A 695 -6.61 -4.48 7.21
N ALA A 696 -6.33 -5.77 7.01
CA ALA A 696 -5.62 -6.26 5.83
C ALA A 696 -6.32 -5.86 4.52
N GLN A 697 -7.66 -5.99 4.45
CA GLN A 697 -8.44 -5.56 3.28
C GLN A 697 -8.39 -4.04 3.05
N ARG A 698 -8.39 -3.27 4.13
CA ARG A 698 -8.35 -1.80 4.07
C ARG A 698 -6.98 -1.26 3.63
N THR A 699 -5.90 -1.89 4.06
CA THR A 699 -4.54 -1.42 3.83
C THR A 699 -3.93 -1.97 2.54
N GLY A 700 -4.21 -3.21 2.17
CA GLY A 700 -3.59 -3.90 1.05
C GLY A 700 -3.90 -3.28 -0.31
N GLN A 701 -2.91 -3.23 -1.19
CA GLN A 701 -3.07 -2.77 -2.58
C GLN A 701 -2.97 -3.93 -3.57
N SER A 702 -2.21 -4.97 -3.24
CA SER A 702 -2.08 -6.17 -4.06
C SER A 702 -3.19 -7.19 -3.77
N ALA A 703 -3.47 -8.04 -4.76
CA ALA A 703 -4.57 -9.00 -4.66
C ALA A 703 -4.29 -10.13 -3.64
N LYS A 704 -3.02 -10.45 -3.35
CA LYS A 704 -2.66 -11.61 -2.51
C LYS A 704 -3.02 -11.42 -1.02
N PRO A 705 -2.69 -10.30 -0.35
CA PRO A 705 -3.17 -10.00 1.00
C PRO A 705 -4.70 -9.96 1.10
N HIS A 706 -5.40 -9.43 0.09
CA HIS A 706 -6.87 -9.44 0.06
C HIS A 706 -7.44 -10.86 0.01
N GLY A 707 -6.81 -11.74 -0.76
CA GLY A 707 -7.15 -13.16 -0.81
C GLY A 707 -6.98 -13.82 0.56
N GLY A 708 -5.85 -13.55 1.22
CA GLY A 708 -5.54 -14.09 2.54
C GLY A 708 -6.51 -13.61 3.61
N ALA A 709 -6.79 -12.31 3.66
CA ALA A 709 -7.77 -11.73 4.57
C ALA A 709 -9.18 -12.32 4.37
N SER A 710 -9.61 -12.47 3.12
CA SER A 710 -10.90 -13.08 2.78
C SER A 710 -10.94 -14.56 3.21
N ASN A 711 -9.83 -15.27 3.12
CA ASN A 711 -9.71 -16.65 3.61
C ASN A 711 -9.92 -16.72 5.14
N ARG A 712 -9.30 -15.80 5.92
CA ARG A 712 -9.48 -15.74 7.39
C ARG A 712 -10.90 -15.40 7.81
N LEU A 713 -11.56 -14.48 7.11
CA LEU A 713 -12.97 -14.18 7.35
C LEU A 713 -13.88 -15.37 7.02
N ALA A 714 -13.59 -16.13 5.95
CA ALA A 714 -14.32 -17.35 5.64
C ALA A 714 -14.14 -18.43 6.72
N GLN A 715 -12.92 -18.57 7.25
CA GLN A 715 -12.62 -19.51 8.34
C GLN A 715 -13.41 -19.19 9.61
N LEU A 716 -13.43 -17.92 10.03
CA LEU A 716 -14.21 -17.45 11.18
C LEU A 716 -15.72 -17.65 10.97
N ALA A 717 -16.24 -17.26 9.81
CA ALA A 717 -17.65 -17.42 9.48
C ALA A 717 -18.08 -18.89 9.53
N LEU A 718 -17.26 -19.79 8.95
CA LEU A 718 -17.54 -21.23 8.98
C LEU A 718 -17.55 -21.77 10.42
N ALA A 719 -16.56 -21.40 11.25
CA ALA A 719 -16.49 -21.82 12.65
C ALA A 719 -17.66 -21.30 13.50
N ARG A 720 -18.21 -20.12 13.15
CA ARG A 720 -19.42 -19.52 13.76
C ARG A 720 -20.74 -20.07 13.20
N GLY A 721 -20.70 -20.94 12.20
CA GLY A 721 -21.88 -21.50 11.53
C GLY A 721 -22.57 -20.55 10.54
N GLU A 722 -21.87 -19.52 10.06
CA GLU A 722 -22.35 -18.51 9.11
C GLU A 722 -22.05 -18.93 7.67
N ILE A 723 -22.68 -20.00 7.20
CA ILE A 723 -22.33 -20.69 5.95
C ILE A 723 -22.40 -19.78 4.70
N ALA A 724 -23.40 -18.90 4.65
CA ALA A 724 -23.55 -17.94 3.54
C ALA A 724 -22.37 -16.94 3.49
N GLU A 725 -21.95 -16.42 4.64
CA GLU A 725 -20.81 -15.50 4.74
C GLU A 725 -19.49 -16.22 4.44
N ALA A 726 -19.32 -17.44 4.95
CA ALA A 726 -18.16 -18.28 4.63
C ALA A 726 -18.02 -18.50 3.12
N THR A 727 -19.13 -18.82 2.43
CA THR A 727 -19.18 -19.00 0.98
C THR A 727 -18.84 -17.71 0.23
N ARG A 728 -19.39 -16.57 0.65
CA ARG A 728 -19.11 -15.25 0.06
C ARG A 728 -17.63 -14.89 0.17
N HIS A 729 -17.05 -15.07 1.35
CA HIS A 729 -15.64 -14.79 1.60
C HIS A 729 -14.70 -15.76 0.87
N LEU A 730 -15.05 -17.04 0.77
CA LEU A 730 -14.31 -18.01 -0.04
C LEU A 730 -14.30 -17.65 -1.54
N ALA A 731 -15.44 -17.19 -2.07
CA ALA A 731 -15.52 -16.70 -3.46
C ALA A 731 -14.62 -15.48 -3.68
N ALA A 732 -14.61 -14.54 -2.72
CA ALA A 732 -13.71 -13.38 -2.77
C ALA A 732 -12.23 -13.80 -2.75
N ALA A 733 -11.85 -14.77 -1.90
CA ALA A 733 -10.50 -15.29 -1.85
C ALA A 733 -10.06 -15.92 -3.19
N ARG A 734 -10.94 -16.72 -3.82
CA ARG A 734 -10.68 -17.32 -5.15
C ARG A 734 -10.50 -16.27 -6.24
N ALA A 735 -11.32 -15.21 -6.23
CA ALA A 735 -11.21 -14.11 -7.19
C ALA A 735 -9.88 -13.36 -7.04
N SER A 736 -9.43 -13.13 -5.81
CA SER A 736 -8.17 -12.46 -5.50
C SER A 736 -6.92 -13.27 -5.91
N TYR A 737 -6.89 -14.57 -5.65
CA TYR A 737 -5.73 -15.40 -6.01
C TYR A 737 -5.67 -15.78 -7.50
N GLY A 738 -6.83 -15.92 -8.15
CA GLY A 738 -6.92 -16.34 -9.54
C GLY A 738 -6.51 -17.82 -9.75
N THR A 739 -6.34 -18.23 -11.01
CA THR A 739 -6.10 -19.64 -11.41
C THR A 739 -4.73 -19.91 -12.01
N HIS A 740 -3.93 -18.87 -12.27
CA HIS A 740 -2.67 -18.97 -13.03
C HIS A 740 -1.43 -19.21 -12.16
N ASP A 741 -1.57 -19.11 -10.84
CA ASP A 741 -0.50 -19.17 -9.85
C ASP A 741 -0.92 -20.05 -8.65
N PRO A 742 -1.05 -21.38 -8.82
CA PRO A 742 -1.43 -22.26 -7.73
C PRO A 742 -0.28 -22.40 -6.73
N MET A 743 -0.55 -22.05 -5.47
CA MET A 743 0.37 -22.26 -4.34
C MET A 743 -0.32 -23.11 -3.27
N PRO A 744 0.29 -24.19 -2.77
CA PRO A 744 -0.32 -25.05 -1.76
C PRO A 744 -0.79 -24.30 -0.51
N GLN A 745 -0.03 -23.31 -0.06
CA GLN A 745 -0.37 -22.46 1.10
C GLN A 745 -1.66 -21.62 0.91
N ASN A 746 -2.09 -21.39 -0.34
CA ASN A 746 -3.35 -20.69 -0.63
C ASN A 746 -4.46 -21.71 -0.94
N ASN A 747 -4.14 -22.76 -1.71
CA ASN A 747 -5.11 -23.72 -2.19
C ASN A 747 -5.62 -24.64 -1.08
N LEU A 748 -4.76 -25.17 -0.21
CA LEU A 748 -5.15 -26.10 0.84
C LEU A 748 -6.13 -25.45 1.85
N PRO A 749 -5.92 -24.21 2.34
CA PRO A 749 -6.92 -23.52 3.14
C PRO A 749 -8.25 -23.29 2.40
N MET A 750 -8.21 -22.95 1.10
CA MET A 750 -9.45 -22.80 0.31
C MET A 750 -10.19 -24.14 0.13
N SER A 751 -9.46 -25.25 -0.03
CA SER A 751 -10.04 -26.60 -0.07
C SER A 751 -10.64 -27.00 1.27
N LEU A 752 -9.97 -26.68 2.39
CA LEU A 752 -10.52 -26.89 3.74
C LEU A 752 -11.85 -26.16 3.92
N LEU A 753 -11.93 -24.90 3.50
CA LEU A 753 -13.16 -24.10 3.59
C LEU A 753 -14.27 -24.65 2.68
N ALA A 754 -13.93 -25.06 1.46
CA ALA A 754 -14.89 -25.66 0.53
C ALA A 754 -15.45 -26.99 1.06
N LEU A 755 -14.57 -27.86 1.58
CA LEU A 755 -14.91 -29.12 2.22
C LEU A 755 -15.82 -28.87 3.43
N GLY A 756 -15.41 -27.98 4.34
CA GLY A 756 -16.17 -27.69 5.55
C GLY A 756 -17.54 -27.06 5.27
N THR A 757 -17.64 -26.18 4.26
CA THR A 757 -18.91 -25.61 3.81
C THR A 757 -19.84 -26.70 3.26
N ALA A 758 -19.33 -27.58 2.40
CA ALA A 758 -20.10 -28.70 1.86
C ALA A 758 -20.57 -29.67 2.96
N ALA A 759 -19.69 -29.99 3.93
CA ALA A 759 -20.02 -30.83 5.07
C ALA A 759 -21.11 -30.19 5.95
N ALA A 760 -21.02 -28.89 6.24
CA ALA A 760 -22.01 -28.17 7.04
C ALA A 760 -23.40 -28.11 6.37
N GLU A 761 -23.46 -28.12 5.04
CA GLU A 761 -24.70 -28.18 4.26
C GLU A 761 -25.24 -29.62 4.07
N GLY A 762 -24.55 -30.63 4.61
CA GLY A 762 -24.89 -32.05 4.43
C GLY A 762 -24.56 -32.61 3.04
N ARG A 763 -23.81 -31.87 2.22
CA ARG A 763 -23.35 -32.29 0.88
C ARG A 763 -22.08 -33.13 0.95
N LEU A 764 -22.18 -34.30 1.58
CA LEU A 764 -21.02 -35.15 1.88
C LEU A 764 -20.22 -35.58 0.63
N LEU A 765 -20.88 -35.91 -0.47
CA LEU A 765 -20.19 -36.31 -1.71
C LEU A 765 -19.35 -35.16 -2.29
N ASP A 766 -19.81 -33.92 -2.17
CA ASP A 766 -19.07 -32.75 -2.60
C ASP A 766 -17.87 -32.48 -1.67
N ALA A 767 -18.05 -32.68 -0.36
CA ALA A 767 -16.96 -32.61 0.62
C ALA A 767 -15.88 -33.68 0.34
N ARG A 768 -16.29 -34.92 0.04
CA ARG A 768 -15.38 -36.01 -0.35
C ARG A 768 -14.65 -35.68 -1.65
N ALA A 769 -15.36 -35.19 -2.67
CA ALA A 769 -14.75 -34.79 -3.93
C ALA A 769 -13.69 -33.68 -3.74
N GLU A 770 -13.91 -32.73 -2.82
CA GLU A 770 -12.87 -31.74 -2.51
C GLU A 770 -11.66 -32.33 -1.78
N ALA A 771 -11.89 -33.23 -0.83
CA ALA A 771 -10.81 -33.93 -0.14
C ALA A 771 -9.97 -34.79 -1.12
N GLU A 772 -10.63 -35.46 -2.07
CA GLU A 772 -9.94 -36.23 -3.12
C GLU A 772 -9.09 -35.33 -4.02
N ARG A 773 -9.60 -34.16 -4.42
CA ARG A 773 -8.80 -33.17 -5.16
C ARG A 773 -7.57 -32.73 -4.38
N ALA A 774 -7.67 -32.53 -3.06
CA ALA A 774 -6.53 -32.20 -2.23
C ALA A 774 -5.53 -33.37 -2.11
N LEU A 775 -6.02 -34.62 -1.98
CA LEU A 775 -5.18 -35.82 -1.96
C LEU A 775 -4.45 -36.05 -3.29
N ASP A 776 -5.12 -35.78 -4.42
CA ASP A 776 -4.54 -35.89 -5.76
C ASP A 776 -3.45 -34.85 -5.99
N ALA A 777 -3.65 -33.62 -5.49
CA ALA A 777 -2.63 -32.56 -5.52
C ALA A 777 -1.44 -32.87 -4.60
N GLY A 778 -1.67 -33.61 -3.52
CA GLY A 778 -0.66 -34.04 -2.56
C GLY A 778 -0.30 -32.97 -1.52
N PHE A 779 0.54 -33.39 -0.56
CA PHE A 779 0.98 -32.58 0.58
C PHE A 779 2.51 -32.56 0.63
N PRO A 780 3.17 -31.68 -0.14
CA PRO A 780 4.63 -31.56 -0.10
C PRO A 780 5.12 -31.09 1.29
N PRO A 781 6.41 -31.27 1.62
CA PRO A 781 7.02 -30.73 2.85
C PRO A 781 6.65 -29.25 3.07
N GLY A 782 6.57 -28.79 4.32
CA GLY A 782 6.14 -27.40 4.62
C GLY A 782 4.65 -27.10 4.46
N THR A 783 3.83 -28.03 3.95
CA THR A 783 2.36 -27.85 3.90
C THR A 783 1.62 -28.39 5.13
N HIS A 784 2.35 -28.94 6.11
CA HIS A 784 1.79 -29.65 7.26
C HIS A 784 0.72 -28.85 8.03
N ARG A 785 0.94 -27.54 8.24
CA ARG A 785 -0.03 -26.62 8.87
C ARG A 785 -1.39 -26.60 8.19
N TYR A 786 -1.45 -26.80 6.87
CA TYR A 786 -2.69 -26.77 6.10
C TYR A 786 -3.23 -28.17 5.79
N ALA A 787 -2.32 -29.13 5.57
CA ALA A 787 -2.66 -30.49 5.20
C ALA A 787 -3.35 -31.25 6.35
N TRP A 788 -2.87 -31.09 7.60
CA TRP A 788 -3.48 -31.72 8.77
C TRP A 788 -4.95 -31.32 8.97
N PRO A 789 -5.33 -30.03 8.95
CA PRO A 789 -6.73 -29.62 8.98
C PRO A 789 -7.59 -30.19 7.84
N VAL A 790 -7.07 -30.30 6.61
CA VAL A 790 -7.81 -30.87 5.47
C VAL A 790 -8.12 -32.36 5.72
N LEU A 791 -7.10 -33.12 6.12
CA LEU A 791 -7.26 -34.55 6.43
C LEU A 791 -8.22 -34.77 7.61
N LEU A 792 -8.09 -33.95 8.66
CA LEU A 792 -8.99 -33.98 9.80
C LEU A 792 -10.44 -33.69 9.38
N ALA A 793 -10.67 -32.62 8.63
CA ALA A 793 -12.03 -32.23 8.22
C ALA A 793 -12.69 -33.33 7.35
N ALA A 794 -11.91 -33.97 6.48
CA ALA A 794 -12.37 -35.13 5.71
C ALA A 794 -12.74 -36.32 6.61
N ALA A 795 -11.89 -36.66 7.58
CA ALA A 795 -12.15 -37.75 8.53
C ALA A 795 -13.36 -37.46 9.45
N VAL A 796 -13.54 -36.20 9.87
CA VAL A 796 -14.71 -35.74 10.64
C VAL A 796 -15.99 -35.88 9.81
N ALA A 797 -15.98 -35.43 8.55
CA ALA A 797 -17.15 -35.56 7.67
C ALA A 797 -17.56 -37.03 7.46
N GLU A 798 -16.59 -37.93 7.25
CA GLU A 798 -16.84 -39.36 7.07
C GLU A 798 -17.27 -40.10 8.34
N SER A 799 -16.79 -39.67 9.51
CA SER A 799 -17.17 -40.26 10.79
C SER A 799 -18.57 -39.81 11.23
N ASP A 800 -18.91 -38.54 11.04
CA ASP A 800 -20.26 -38.02 11.36
C ASP A 800 -21.33 -38.57 10.40
N ALA A 801 -20.99 -38.77 9.12
CA ALA A 801 -21.88 -39.41 8.15
C ALA A 801 -22.29 -40.85 8.52
N ARG A 802 -21.42 -41.59 9.21
CA ARG A 802 -21.72 -42.96 9.67
C ARG A 802 -22.89 -42.98 10.64
N ALA A 803 -23.02 -41.96 11.49
CA ALA A 803 -24.12 -41.84 12.45
C ALA A 803 -25.48 -41.63 11.76
N HIS A 804 -25.49 -41.13 10.53
CA HIS A 804 -26.69 -40.78 9.76
C HIS A 804 -26.99 -41.72 8.56
N ALA A 805 -26.19 -42.80 8.39
CA ALA A 805 -26.40 -43.91 7.46
C ALA A 805 -27.14 -43.57 6.14
N LEU A 806 -26.55 -42.73 5.29
CA LEU A 806 -27.04 -42.49 3.93
C LEU A 806 -26.51 -43.60 2.98
N PRO A 807 -27.36 -44.41 2.32
CA PRO A 807 -26.91 -45.50 1.44
C PRO A 807 -26.04 -45.05 0.27
N THR A 808 -26.34 -43.89 -0.31
CA THR A 808 -25.59 -43.28 -1.44
C THR A 808 -24.18 -42.82 -1.06
N ALA A 809 -23.91 -42.59 0.23
CA ALA A 809 -22.59 -42.18 0.72
C ALA A 809 -21.63 -43.35 0.97
N GLN A 810 -22.11 -44.60 0.92
CA GLN A 810 -21.29 -45.79 1.20
C GLN A 810 -20.43 -46.22 0.02
N GLU A 811 -20.86 -45.92 -1.20
CA GLU A 811 -20.09 -46.23 -2.41
C GLU A 811 -18.75 -45.45 -2.40
N GLY A 812 -17.65 -46.15 -2.65
CA GLY A 812 -16.29 -45.57 -2.64
C GLY A 812 -15.71 -45.22 -1.26
N ARG A 813 -16.50 -45.27 -0.18
CA ARG A 813 -16.09 -44.81 1.17
C ARG A 813 -14.86 -45.55 1.71
N ALA A 814 -14.83 -46.87 1.60
CA ALA A 814 -13.71 -47.68 2.12
C ALA A 814 -12.39 -47.36 1.40
N ALA A 815 -12.44 -47.16 0.07
CA ALA A 815 -11.28 -46.76 -0.71
C ALA A 815 -10.81 -45.35 -0.31
N PHE A 816 -11.74 -44.42 -0.10
CA PHE A 816 -11.43 -43.06 0.35
C PHE A 816 -10.78 -43.03 1.75
N LEU A 817 -11.32 -43.76 2.73
CA LEU A 817 -10.74 -43.87 4.07
C LEU A 817 -9.31 -44.47 4.04
N GLN A 818 -9.08 -45.47 3.18
CA GLN A 818 -7.75 -46.04 2.97
C GLN A 818 -6.77 -44.98 2.42
N ARG A 819 -7.21 -44.15 1.46
CA ARG A 819 -6.38 -43.03 0.95
C ARG A 819 -6.06 -42.00 2.03
N LEU A 820 -7.03 -41.65 2.89
CA LEU A 820 -6.79 -40.77 4.03
C LEU A 820 -5.75 -41.36 4.99
N PHE A 821 -5.89 -42.65 5.33
CA PHE A 821 -4.93 -43.33 6.21
C PHE A 821 -3.50 -43.35 5.62
N GLU A 822 -3.38 -43.60 4.31
CA GLU A 822 -2.10 -43.55 3.61
C GLU A 822 -1.48 -42.15 3.62
N ALA A 823 -2.28 -41.10 3.49
CA ALA A 823 -1.81 -39.72 3.60
C ALA A 823 -1.33 -39.41 5.02
N VAL A 824 -2.12 -39.73 6.05
CA VAL A 824 -1.76 -39.55 7.47
C VAL A 824 -0.42 -40.23 7.80
N ARG A 825 -0.16 -41.43 7.25
CA ARG A 825 1.10 -42.17 7.48
C ARG A 825 2.33 -41.50 6.84
N LYS A 826 2.14 -40.68 5.80
CA LYS A 826 3.23 -40.03 5.05
C LYS A 826 3.56 -38.64 5.57
N LEU A 827 2.61 -37.94 6.21
CA LEU A 827 2.86 -36.61 6.76
C LEU A 827 3.73 -36.68 8.00
N THR A 828 4.60 -35.68 8.17
CA THR A 828 5.49 -35.59 9.33
C THR A 828 4.76 -35.05 10.56
N THR A 829 5.27 -35.42 11.74
CA THR A 829 4.74 -35.05 13.06
C THR A 829 5.79 -34.41 13.96
N GLY A 830 6.80 -33.75 13.37
CA GLY A 830 7.96 -33.18 14.07
C GLY A 830 7.67 -32.03 15.03
N ALA A 831 6.47 -31.44 15.00
CA ALA A 831 6.03 -30.41 15.94
C ALA A 831 4.89 -30.92 16.84
N PRO A 832 4.80 -30.47 18.11
CA PRO A 832 3.73 -30.88 19.03
C PRO A 832 2.31 -30.70 18.46
N VAL A 833 2.07 -29.59 17.74
CA VAL A 833 0.77 -29.33 17.11
C VAL A 833 0.46 -30.33 15.99
N TRP A 834 1.45 -30.73 15.18
CA TRP A 834 1.26 -31.72 14.11
C TRP A 834 0.98 -33.11 14.68
N LEU A 835 1.66 -33.49 15.76
CA LEU A 835 1.39 -34.74 16.48
C LEU A 835 -0.03 -34.75 17.08
N ALA A 836 -0.52 -33.62 17.61
CA ALA A 836 -1.88 -33.52 18.12
C ALA A 836 -2.93 -33.71 17.01
N TYR A 837 -2.74 -33.06 15.84
CA TYR A 837 -3.61 -33.27 14.69
C TYR A 837 -3.53 -34.68 14.11
N GLU A 838 -2.36 -35.32 14.11
CA GLU A 838 -2.21 -36.71 13.68
C GLU A 838 -3.04 -37.65 14.56
N LYS A 839 -2.88 -37.54 15.89
CA LYS A 839 -3.65 -38.33 16.86
C LYS A 839 -5.15 -38.12 16.69
N TRP A 840 -5.58 -36.87 16.52
CA TRP A 840 -6.99 -36.55 16.32
C TRP A 840 -7.53 -37.12 15.01
N THR A 841 -6.81 -36.94 13.90
CA THR A 841 -7.22 -37.47 12.60
C THR A 841 -7.33 -39.00 12.65
N ARG A 842 -6.37 -39.68 13.31
CA ARG A 842 -6.41 -41.13 13.52
C ARG A 842 -7.62 -41.55 14.37
N ALA A 843 -7.93 -40.83 15.44
CA ALA A 843 -9.10 -41.09 16.27
C ALA A 843 -10.42 -40.96 15.48
N GLU A 844 -10.53 -39.96 14.59
CA GLU A 844 -11.70 -39.81 13.70
C GLU A 844 -11.78 -40.91 12.64
N LEU A 845 -10.65 -41.38 12.10
CA LEU A 845 -10.63 -42.54 11.19
C LEU A 845 -11.05 -43.83 11.91
N ASP A 846 -10.55 -44.07 13.12
CA ASP A 846 -10.97 -45.22 13.94
C ASP A 846 -12.46 -45.14 14.28
N ARG A 847 -12.98 -43.93 14.55
CA ARG A 847 -14.42 -43.68 14.72
C ARG A 847 -15.21 -43.93 13.44
N ALA A 848 -14.71 -43.51 12.28
CA ALA A 848 -15.32 -43.80 10.98
C ALA A 848 -15.41 -45.31 10.68
N ASP A 849 -14.49 -46.12 11.22
CA ASP A 849 -14.49 -47.58 11.15
C ASP A 849 -15.26 -48.27 12.29
N GLY A 850 -15.65 -47.54 13.34
CA GLY A 850 -16.34 -48.10 14.51
C GLY A 850 -15.41 -48.79 15.51
N ARG A 851 -14.12 -48.46 15.48
CA ARG A 851 -13.05 -48.95 16.37
C ARG A 851 -12.66 -47.93 17.47
N THR A 852 -13.50 -46.93 17.72
CA THR A 852 -13.20 -45.83 18.65
C THR A 852 -13.10 -46.30 20.11
N THR A 853 -12.14 -45.75 20.85
CA THR A 853 -11.97 -46.04 22.29
C THR A 853 -11.83 -44.74 23.10
N THR A 854 -12.22 -44.78 24.37
CA THR A 854 -12.11 -43.65 25.29
C THR A 854 -10.65 -43.26 25.55
N ASP A 855 -9.76 -44.24 25.63
CA ASP A 855 -8.33 -43.99 25.84
C ASP A 855 -7.72 -43.19 24.68
N THR A 856 -8.06 -43.55 23.43
CA THR A 856 -7.63 -42.80 22.24
C THR A 856 -8.04 -41.33 22.32
N TRP A 857 -9.28 -41.04 22.72
CA TRP A 857 -9.73 -39.65 22.85
C TRP A 857 -9.11 -38.91 24.05
N SER A 858 -8.82 -39.62 25.14
CA SER A 858 -8.12 -39.06 26.29
C SER A 858 -6.69 -38.64 25.92
N ASP A 859 -6.00 -39.44 25.09
CA ASP A 859 -4.67 -39.11 24.56
C ASP A 859 -4.69 -37.89 23.63
N VAL A 860 -5.75 -37.74 22.82
CA VAL A 860 -5.95 -36.57 21.95
C VAL A 860 -6.17 -35.31 22.79
N VAL A 861 -7.03 -35.36 23.80
CA VAL A 861 -7.24 -34.22 24.72
C VAL A 861 -5.94 -33.82 25.39
N THR A 862 -5.18 -34.79 25.92
CA THR A 862 -3.87 -34.55 26.56
C THR A 862 -2.89 -33.87 25.60
N ALA A 863 -2.87 -34.27 24.32
CA ALA A 863 -2.03 -33.64 23.31
C ALA A 863 -2.40 -32.17 23.04
N PHE A 864 -3.67 -31.80 23.13
CA PHE A 864 -4.14 -30.41 22.94
C PHE A 864 -4.09 -29.55 24.20
N GLU A 865 -4.07 -30.12 25.41
CA GLU A 865 -4.01 -29.37 26.67
C GLU A 865 -2.70 -28.57 26.83
N ALA A 866 -1.61 -29.07 26.25
CA ALA A 866 -0.32 -28.38 26.23
C ALA A 866 -0.20 -27.32 25.11
N LEU A 867 -1.24 -27.16 24.28
CA LEU A 867 -1.23 -26.27 23.11
C LEU A 867 -2.16 -25.08 23.30
N GLU A 868 -1.78 -23.95 22.70
CA GLU A 868 -2.60 -22.74 22.64
C GLU A 868 -3.64 -22.84 21.52
N ARG A 869 -4.55 -23.83 21.63
CA ARG A 869 -5.58 -24.15 20.64
C ARG A 869 -6.95 -24.37 21.31
N PRO A 870 -7.58 -23.31 21.89
CA PRO A 870 -8.78 -23.46 22.70
C PRO A 870 -9.98 -24.00 21.92
N TYR A 871 -10.13 -23.61 20.64
CA TYR A 871 -11.22 -24.11 19.80
C TYR A 871 -11.07 -25.61 19.51
N ASP A 872 -9.89 -26.03 19.05
CA ASP A 872 -9.59 -27.45 18.78
C ASP A 872 -9.72 -28.29 20.05
N LEU A 873 -9.20 -27.79 21.19
CA LEU A 873 -9.33 -28.44 22.49
C LEU A 873 -10.81 -28.64 22.88
N ALA A 874 -11.67 -27.65 22.61
CA ALA A 874 -13.11 -27.78 22.87
C ALA A 874 -13.77 -28.83 21.96
N GLN A 875 -13.33 -28.97 20.70
CA GLN A 875 -13.83 -29.99 19.77
C GLN A 875 -13.40 -31.40 20.21
N VAL A 876 -12.15 -31.61 20.62
CA VAL A 876 -11.70 -32.93 21.08
C VAL A 876 -12.30 -33.31 22.44
N ARG A 877 -12.54 -32.34 23.34
CA ARG A 877 -13.28 -32.57 24.61
C ARG A 877 -14.72 -33.02 24.35
N HIS A 878 -15.38 -32.46 23.34
CA HIS A 878 -16.70 -32.91 22.91
C HIS A 878 -16.68 -34.38 22.47
N ARG A 879 -15.69 -34.77 21.66
CA ARG A 879 -15.52 -36.16 21.21
C ARG A 879 -15.21 -37.13 22.36
N LEU A 880 -14.37 -36.73 23.32
CA LEU A 880 -14.12 -37.55 24.52
C LEU A 880 -15.41 -37.73 25.35
N ALA A 881 -16.20 -36.66 25.52
CA ALA A 881 -17.48 -36.76 26.21
C ALA A 881 -18.46 -37.71 25.49
N GLU A 882 -18.52 -37.66 24.16
CA GLU A 882 -19.31 -38.61 23.34
C GLU A 882 -18.87 -40.06 23.58
N SER A 883 -17.56 -40.32 23.60
CA SER A 883 -17.00 -41.65 23.86
C SER A 883 -17.29 -42.17 25.27
N LEU A 884 -17.12 -41.33 26.31
CA LEU A 884 -17.41 -41.70 27.71
C LEU A 884 -18.88 -42.07 27.91
N LEU A 885 -19.79 -41.33 27.26
CA LEU A 885 -21.23 -41.59 27.33
C LEU A 885 -21.64 -42.90 26.62
N ALA A 886 -20.85 -43.36 25.64
CA ALA A 886 -21.08 -44.64 24.97
C ALA A 886 -20.67 -45.84 25.84
N VAL A 887 -19.64 -45.70 26.68
CA VAL A 887 -19.22 -46.73 27.66
C VAL A 887 -20.23 -46.83 28.81
N GLY A 888 -20.64 -45.68 29.35
CA GLY A 888 -21.55 -45.59 30.49
C GLY A 888 -20.86 -45.78 31.85
N GLY A 889 -21.59 -45.50 32.94
CA GLY A 889 -21.07 -45.45 34.31
C GLY A 889 -21.22 -44.06 34.95
N ASP A 890 -21.33 -44.00 36.28
CA ASP A 890 -21.60 -42.75 36.99
C ASP A 890 -20.39 -41.80 36.95
N ASP A 891 -19.18 -42.34 37.08
CA ASP A 891 -17.92 -41.57 37.00
C ASP A 891 -17.67 -41.05 35.57
N GLU A 892 -17.92 -41.88 34.55
CA GLU A 892 -17.83 -41.52 33.15
C GLU A 892 -18.84 -40.42 32.79
N ARG A 893 -20.07 -40.51 33.31
CA ARG A 893 -21.11 -39.47 33.12
C ARG A 893 -20.72 -38.15 33.79
N ALA A 894 -20.14 -38.19 34.99
CA ALA A 894 -19.65 -36.99 35.67
C ALA A 894 -18.52 -36.33 34.88
N ARG A 895 -17.53 -37.11 34.41
CA ARG A 895 -16.43 -36.62 33.58
C ARG A 895 -16.92 -36.05 32.25
N ALA A 896 -17.86 -36.73 31.58
CA ALA A 896 -18.47 -36.23 30.34
C ALA A 896 -19.24 -34.92 30.55
N THR A 897 -19.93 -34.76 31.70
CA THR A 897 -20.64 -33.52 32.04
C THR A 897 -19.68 -32.34 32.15
N GLU A 898 -18.55 -32.51 32.83
CA GLU A 898 -17.56 -31.44 32.97
C GLU A 898 -16.90 -31.09 31.64
N LEU A 899 -16.55 -32.10 30.82
CA LEU A 899 -16.02 -31.88 29.47
C LEU A 899 -16.99 -31.07 28.60
N LEU A 900 -18.28 -31.41 28.62
CA LEU A 900 -19.32 -30.68 27.88
C LEU A 900 -19.53 -29.26 28.42
N ARG A 901 -19.39 -29.05 29.73
CA ARG A 901 -19.44 -27.71 30.33
C ARG A 901 -18.29 -26.84 29.83
N LEU A 902 -17.06 -27.38 29.82
CA LEU A 902 -15.87 -26.71 29.30
C LEU A 902 -16.00 -26.42 27.79
N THR A 903 -16.42 -27.41 26.99
CA THR A 903 -16.68 -27.22 25.56
C THR A 903 -17.70 -26.11 25.32
N ARG A 904 -18.85 -26.14 26.03
CA ARG A 904 -19.89 -25.13 25.86
C ARG A 904 -19.43 -23.74 26.27
N ALA A 905 -18.67 -23.62 27.36
CA ALA A 905 -18.12 -22.35 27.81
C ALA A 905 -17.20 -21.74 26.74
N THR A 906 -16.25 -22.53 26.22
CA THR A 906 -15.35 -22.08 25.15
C THR A 906 -16.13 -21.75 23.86
N ALA A 907 -17.03 -22.63 23.42
CA ALA A 907 -17.82 -22.41 22.21
C ALA A 907 -18.69 -21.16 22.29
N THR A 908 -19.29 -20.88 23.47
CA THR A 908 -20.08 -19.67 23.70
C THR A 908 -19.20 -18.42 23.67
N HIS A 909 -18.04 -18.46 24.32
CA HIS A 909 -17.10 -17.34 24.33
C HIS A 909 -16.61 -16.97 22.93
N LEU A 910 -16.31 -17.97 22.09
CA LEU A 910 -15.85 -17.78 20.72
C LEU A 910 -16.99 -17.42 19.74
N GLY A 911 -18.25 -17.67 20.11
CA GLY A 911 -19.38 -17.59 19.18
C GLY A 911 -19.45 -18.79 18.21
N ALA A 912 -18.81 -19.91 18.54
CA ALA A 912 -18.82 -21.14 17.76
C ALA A 912 -20.15 -21.89 17.92
N ARG A 913 -21.24 -21.34 17.36
CA ARG A 913 -22.61 -21.85 17.50
C ARG A 913 -22.74 -23.35 17.18
N PRO A 914 -22.17 -23.87 16.07
CA PRO A 914 -22.28 -25.29 15.76
C PRO A 914 -21.75 -26.21 16.88
N LEU A 915 -20.63 -25.83 17.51
CA LEU A 915 -20.04 -26.60 18.60
C LEU A 915 -20.83 -26.46 19.91
N ALA A 916 -21.35 -25.27 20.20
CA ALA A 916 -22.21 -25.04 21.36
C ALA A 916 -23.51 -25.85 21.26
N ASP A 917 -24.13 -25.87 20.08
CA ASP A 917 -25.34 -26.64 19.78
C ASP A 917 -25.06 -28.15 19.84
N ALA A 918 -23.93 -28.61 19.29
CA ALA A 918 -23.52 -30.01 19.38
C ALA A 918 -23.37 -30.47 20.85
N ALA A 919 -22.69 -29.68 21.69
CA ALA A 919 -22.53 -29.98 23.11
C ALA A 919 -23.88 -29.98 23.86
N ALA A 920 -24.77 -29.04 23.54
CA ALA A 920 -26.10 -28.97 24.12
C ALA A 920 -26.97 -30.18 23.71
N HIS A 921 -26.95 -30.56 22.43
CA HIS A 921 -27.66 -31.73 21.92
C HIS A 921 -27.15 -33.03 22.54
N LEU A 922 -25.82 -33.18 22.72
CA LEU A 922 -25.25 -34.37 23.35
C LEU A 922 -25.67 -34.47 24.82
N ALA A 923 -25.59 -33.37 25.57
CA ALA A 923 -26.06 -33.33 26.95
C ALA A 923 -27.56 -33.62 27.07
N GLN A 924 -28.38 -33.07 26.18
CA GLN A 924 -29.82 -33.34 26.16
C GLN A 924 -30.11 -34.82 25.90
N ARG A 925 -29.45 -35.44 24.91
CA ARG A 925 -29.59 -36.87 24.61
C ARG A 925 -29.17 -37.74 25.80
N ALA A 926 -28.12 -37.35 26.51
CA ALA A 926 -27.63 -38.05 27.69
C ALA A 926 -28.36 -37.68 28.99
N ARG A 927 -29.33 -36.74 28.97
CA ARG A 927 -30.05 -36.19 30.13
C ARG A 927 -29.12 -35.60 31.20
N LEU A 928 -28.11 -34.84 30.76
CA LEU A 928 -27.16 -34.15 31.62
C LEU A 928 -27.54 -32.67 31.77
N SER A 929 -27.35 -32.12 32.97
CA SER A 929 -27.54 -30.70 33.24
C SER A 929 -26.21 -29.95 33.05
N LEU A 930 -26.16 -29.05 32.06
CA LEU A 930 -25.00 -28.17 31.81
C LEU A 930 -25.14 -26.79 32.47
N THR A 931 -26.27 -26.51 33.11
CA THR A 931 -26.43 -25.35 33.99
C THR A 931 -25.65 -25.60 35.27
N ALA A 932 -24.84 -24.63 35.70
CA ALA A 932 -24.13 -24.72 36.96
C ALA A 932 -25.10 -25.12 38.08
N ALA A 933 -24.89 -26.29 38.68
CA ALA A 933 -25.46 -26.58 39.98
C ALA A 933 -24.95 -25.50 40.96
N PRO A 934 -25.75 -25.05 41.94
CA PRO A 934 -25.23 -24.19 42.99
C PRO A 934 -24.03 -24.91 43.60
N HIS A 935 -22.91 -24.18 43.72
CA HIS A 935 -21.72 -24.64 44.40
C HIS A 935 -22.11 -25.40 45.68
N LEU A 936 -21.87 -26.71 45.70
CA LEU A 936 -21.41 -27.34 46.93
C LEU A 936 -20.17 -26.55 47.37
N PRO A 937 -20.02 -26.24 48.66
CA PRO A 937 -19.06 -25.23 49.09
C PRO A 937 -17.67 -25.64 48.64
N THR A 938 -17.06 -24.85 47.75
CA THR A 938 -15.61 -24.74 47.73
C THR A 938 -15.22 -24.38 49.15
N ALA A 939 -14.46 -25.24 49.82
CA ALA A 939 -13.86 -24.90 51.09
C ALA A 939 -13.26 -23.50 50.96
N ASP A 940 -13.67 -22.58 51.83
CA ASP A 940 -13.05 -21.26 51.93
C ASP A 940 -11.53 -21.51 51.96
N PRO A 941 -10.71 -20.91 51.08
CA PRO A 941 -9.26 -21.12 51.11
C PRO A 941 -8.63 -20.75 52.46
N ALA A 942 -9.35 -20.07 53.35
CA ALA A 942 -8.96 -19.91 54.75
C ALA A 942 -9.24 -21.16 55.64
N ASP A 943 -10.24 -21.97 55.32
CA ASP A 943 -10.57 -23.21 56.05
C ASP A 943 -9.56 -24.33 55.75
N SER A 944 -8.98 -24.38 54.54
CA SER A 944 -7.90 -25.32 54.19
C SER A 944 -6.56 -24.99 54.89
N LEU A 945 -6.39 -23.75 55.34
CA LEU A 945 -5.23 -23.27 56.12
C LEU A 945 -5.44 -23.41 57.64
N GLY A 946 -6.58 -23.95 58.09
CA GLY A 946 -6.90 -24.13 59.50
C GLY A 946 -7.01 -22.83 60.30
N LEU A 947 -7.27 -21.69 59.63
CA LEU A 947 -7.42 -20.39 60.27
C LEU A 947 -8.81 -20.24 60.85
N THR A 948 -8.87 -19.97 62.16
CA THR A 948 -10.14 -19.62 62.82
C THR A 948 -10.69 -18.30 62.27
N THR A 949 -12.00 -18.07 62.36
CA THR A 949 -12.63 -16.80 61.96
C THR A 949 -11.90 -15.59 62.54
N ARG A 950 -11.45 -15.70 63.80
CA ARG A 950 -10.73 -14.62 64.48
C ARG A 950 -9.33 -14.39 63.95
N GLU A 951 -8.63 -15.46 63.54
CA GLU A 951 -7.33 -15.36 62.89
C GLU A 951 -7.43 -14.81 61.47
N ARG A 952 -8.54 -15.04 60.75
CA ARG A 952 -8.79 -14.41 59.45
C ARG A 952 -8.94 -12.90 59.56
N ASP A 953 -9.69 -12.42 60.56
CA ASP A 953 -9.85 -10.97 60.79
C ASP A 953 -8.51 -10.31 61.15
N VAL A 954 -7.70 -10.97 61.98
CA VAL A 954 -6.34 -10.51 62.31
C VAL A 954 -5.43 -10.54 61.07
N LEU A 955 -5.46 -11.60 60.25
CA LEU A 955 -4.66 -11.71 59.03
C LEU A 955 -5.06 -10.65 57.99
N ARG A 956 -6.36 -10.32 57.85
CA ARG A 956 -6.84 -9.23 56.98
C ARG A 956 -6.20 -7.90 57.35
N LEU A 957 -6.19 -7.56 58.64
CA LEU A 957 -5.59 -6.32 59.14
C LEU A 957 -4.06 -6.33 59.07
N VAL A 958 -3.42 -7.51 59.19
CA VAL A 958 -1.97 -7.68 58.95
C VAL A 958 -1.64 -7.42 57.48
N SER A 959 -2.45 -7.93 56.54
CA SER A 959 -2.31 -7.68 55.10
C SER A 959 -2.52 -6.21 54.75
N ALA A 960 -3.38 -5.49 55.48
CA ALA A 960 -3.54 -4.04 55.39
C ALA A 960 -2.43 -3.24 56.12
N GLY A 961 -1.40 -3.89 56.65
CA GLY A 961 -0.24 -3.23 57.27
C GLY A 961 -0.42 -2.76 58.73
N ARG A 962 -1.52 -3.11 59.42
CA ARG A 962 -1.82 -2.62 60.78
C ARG A 962 -0.92 -3.23 61.87
N THR A 963 -0.51 -2.44 62.86
CA THR A 963 0.26 -2.90 64.03
C THR A 963 -0.59 -3.67 65.03
N ASN A 964 0.00 -4.49 65.92
CA ASN A 964 -0.76 -5.25 66.93
C ASN A 964 -1.61 -4.36 67.84
N ARG A 965 -1.18 -3.11 68.09
CA ARG A 965 -1.97 -2.13 68.84
C ARG A 965 -3.21 -1.69 68.06
N GLN A 966 -3.06 -1.38 66.77
CA GLN A 966 -4.17 -0.98 65.90
C GLN A 966 -5.16 -2.14 65.68
N ILE A 967 -4.65 -3.36 65.46
CA ILE A 967 -5.48 -4.57 65.38
C ILE A 967 -6.27 -4.78 66.67
N ALA A 968 -5.63 -4.56 67.82
CA ALA A 968 -6.26 -4.68 69.13
C ALA A 968 -7.36 -3.64 69.36
N GLU A 969 -7.13 -2.39 68.97
CA GLU A 969 -8.12 -1.31 69.03
C GLU A 969 -9.31 -1.59 68.09
N GLU A 970 -9.05 -2.04 66.85
CA GLU A 970 -10.08 -2.27 65.83
C GLU A 970 -10.91 -3.53 66.09
N LEU A 971 -10.31 -4.58 66.66
CA LEU A 971 -11.00 -5.81 67.02
C LEU A 971 -11.48 -5.85 68.47
N PHE A 972 -11.28 -4.78 69.25
CA PHE A 972 -11.61 -4.69 70.68
C PHE A 972 -11.00 -5.84 71.53
N ILE A 973 -9.71 -6.10 71.36
CA ILE A 973 -8.94 -7.10 72.12
C ILE A 973 -7.66 -6.47 72.72
N SER A 974 -6.94 -7.19 73.59
CA SER A 974 -5.67 -6.66 74.10
C SER A 974 -4.55 -6.76 73.03
N PRO A 975 -3.57 -5.84 73.00
CA PRO A 975 -2.39 -5.94 72.12
C PRO A 975 -1.62 -7.26 72.27
N LYS A 976 -1.64 -7.85 73.48
CA LYS A 976 -1.02 -9.15 73.76
C LYS A 976 -1.79 -10.29 73.09
N THR A 977 -3.12 -10.23 73.07
CA THR A 977 -3.99 -11.19 72.38
C THR A 977 -3.82 -11.11 70.87
N ALA A 978 -3.75 -9.90 70.30
CA ALA A 978 -3.45 -9.70 68.88
C ALA A 978 -2.08 -10.30 68.50
N SER A 979 -1.05 -10.11 69.33
CA SER A 979 0.27 -10.71 69.11
C SER A 979 0.24 -12.24 69.09
N VAL A 980 -0.53 -12.87 69.97
CA VAL A 980 -0.69 -14.33 70.01
C VAL A 980 -1.38 -14.85 68.75
N HIS A 981 -2.43 -14.17 68.28
CA HIS A 981 -3.08 -14.53 67.02
C HIS A 981 -2.12 -14.40 65.83
N VAL A 982 -1.33 -13.33 65.75
CA VAL A 982 -0.32 -13.17 64.69
C VAL A 982 0.69 -14.32 64.72
N SER A 983 1.23 -14.68 65.89
CA SER A 983 2.17 -15.81 66.00
C SER A 983 1.55 -17.15 65.57
N ASN A 984 0.29 -17.42 65.94
CA ASN A 984 -0.42 -18.63 65.51
C ASN A 984 -0.67 -18.65 64.00
N ILE A 985 -0.99 -17.50 63.40
CA ILE A 985 -1.17 -17.35 61.96
C ILE A 985 0.15 -17.63 61.23
N LEU A 986 1.27 -17.08 61.69
CA LEU A 986 2.60 -17.36 61.12
C LEU A 986 2.91 -18.86 61.13
N GLY A 987 2.63 -19.53 62.25
CA GLY A 987 2.81 -20.98 62.39
C GLY A 987 1.93 -21.79 61.43
N LYS A 988 0.66 -21.42 61.27
CA LYS A 988 -0.29 -22.11 60.37
C LYS A 988 0.00 -21.87 58.89
N LEU A 989 0.55 -20.71 58.54
CA LEU A 989 0.95 -20.38 57.17
C LEU A 989 2.37 -20.85 56.83
N GLY A 990 3.15 -21.35 57.80
CA GLY A 990 4.52 -21.81 57.61
C GLY A 990 5.52 -20.69 57.27
N VAL A 991 5.24 -19.46 57.70
CA VAL A 991 6.04 -18.26 57.38
C VAL A 991 6.70 -17.69 58.64
N SER A 992 7.80 -16.96 58.45
CA SER A 992 8.65 -16.49 59.55
C SER A 992 8.30 -15.06 59.99
N GLY A 993 7.64 -14.29 59.12
CA GLY A 993 7.37 -12.87 59.37
C GLY A 993 5.99 -12.40 58.89
N ARG A 994 5.50 -11.33 59.51
CA ARG A 994 4.20 -10.71 59.19
C ARG A 994 4.07 -10.24 57.74
N GLY A 995 5.17 -9.79 57.13
CA GLY A 995 5.19 -9.37 55.72
C GLY A 995 5.02 -10.55 54.77
N GLU A 996 5.61 -11.70 55.11
CA GLU A 996 5.43 -12.94 54.35
C GLU A 996 3.99 -13.45 54.47
N ALA A 997 3.38 -13.37 55.66
CA ALA A 997 1.97 -13.71 55.85
C ALA A 997 1.04 -12.85 55.00
N ALA A 998 1.29 -11.53 54.91
CA ALA A 998 0.54 -10.63 54.05
C ALA A 998 0.71 -10.98 52.56
N ALA A 999 1.94 -11.28 52.13
CA ALA A 999 2.22 -11.67 50.75
C ALA A 999 1.55 -13.01 50.38
N VAL A 1000 1.54 -13.98 51.28
CA VAL A 1000 0.83 -15.27 51.10
C VAL A 1000 -0.68 -15.03 50.99
N ALA A 1001 -1.26 -14.19 51.85
CA ALA A 1001 -2.68 -13.86 51.79
C ALA A 1001 -3.08 -13.19 50.47
N HIS A 1002 -2.25 -12.29 49.93
CA HIS A 1002 -2.48 -11.68 48.61
C HIS A 1002 -2.29 -12.66 47.45
N ARG A 1003 -1.26 -13.50 47.50
CA ARG A 1003 -1.00 -14.52 46.46
C ARG A 1003 -2.13 -15.54 46.35
N LEU A 1004 -2.70 -15.92 47.50
CA LEU A 1004 -3.83 -16.85 47.57
C LEU A 1004 -5.19 -16.17 47.39
N GLY A 1005 -5.22 -14.84 47.18
CA GLY A 1005 -6.45 -14.09 46.98
C GLY A 1005 -7.42 -14.17 48.16
N LEU A 1006 -6.92 -14.36 49.39
CA LEU A 1006 -7.77 -14.60 50.58
C LEU A 1006 -8.69 -13.42 50.91
N PHE A 1007 -8.29 -12.21 50.52
CA PHE A 1007 -9.08 -11.01 50.70
C PHE A 1007 -9.06 -10.19 49.40
N PRO A 1008 -10.20 -9.63 48.97
CA PRO A 1008 -10.24 -8.72 47.83
C PRO A 1008 -9.36 -7.49 48.11
N ALA A 1009 -8.64 -7.01 47.08
CA ALA A 1009 -7.90 -5.77 47.18
C ALA A 1009 -8.91 -4.62 47.35
N GLU A 1010 -9.07 -4.11 48.56
CA GLU A 1010 -9.90 -2.93 48.80
C GLU A 1010 -9.33 -1.74 48.02
N THR A 1011 -10.21 -1.11 47.27
CA THR A 1011 -9.99 0.12 46.52
C THR A 1011 -9.52 1.19 47.51
N LEU A 1012 -8.31 1.71 47.31
CA LEU A 1012 -7.85 2.94 47.95
C LEU A 1012 -8.71 4.10 47.45
N THR A 1013 -9.90 4.30 48.03
CA THR A 1013 -10.57 5.59 47.98
C THR A 1013 -9.81 6.52 48.91
N SER A 1014 -8.90 7.30 48.35
CA SER A 1014 -8.32 8.48 48.99
C SER A 1014 -9.41 9.52 49.19
N GLY A 1015 -10.18 9.39 50.27
CA GLY A 1015 -10.86 10.52 50.89
C GLY A 1015 -9.83 11.34 51.65
N THR A 1016 -9.28 12.37 51.02
CA THR A 1016 -8.60 13.47 51.73
C THR A 1016 -9.33 14.77 51.37
N SER A 1017 -10.28 15.11 52.22
CA SER A 1017 -10.54 16.49 52.63
C SER A 1017 -9.29 17.03 53.32
N GLY A 1018 -8.75 18.14 52.82
CA GLY A 1018 -7.58 18.85 53.33
C GLY A 1018 -6.89 19.64 52.24
#